data_AF-A0A523Q3S4-F1
#
_entry.id   AF-A0A523Q3S4-F1
#
_cell.length_a   1.000
_cell.length_b   1.000
_cell.length_c   1.000
_cell.angle_alpha   90.00
_cell.angle_beta   90.00
_cell.angle_gamma   90.00
#
_symmetry.space_group_name_H-M   'P 1'
#
loop_
_entity.id
_entity.type
_entity.pdbx_description
1 polymer ?
#
loop_
_entity_poly.entity_id
_entity_poly.type
_entity_poly.pdbx_seq_one_letter_code
_entity_poly.pdbx_strand_id
1 'polypeptide(L)'
;MALLQLAWLGKPAGEPPKDGQWSRTLEHLRSQRLGSLLAPALEACERLGWPSADWAHPTAERPARLFGVPTEPWRDALQAVLNLGAPADTAAVADKPALQWAWSLNIDEHGRPIDLSMLEMSTGARGAVKLKPLGWLAAQKRQSLPARDSAVLRHLQRPRNSHGNQPVLNITGALQALKGHPHVMLEDAPQQWLEMVPAQPRLLVKREGEGAAAHYVFEIDPPISLPTVPKLPEHLMLWGDDRRAAEEDRAQWRLVRASPEAAKLIHISPAQQQVADLIAGGWRVPAHAQAELNAALQALASHFELQGDAQTGRQMPAESRLRAQLAPAGEGLTLRLVVQPFGDFGPLVVPGLGRSRMVCVHDGDNLWCERKLAEERRWLASVLEALPMLDPEHSPDQAVLLEEPEETLSALDRLPSLPGVVAIDWPKGRAVNIQQVHSQQMSITVGSGRDWLALEGEVQLDEDRVISLQQLLGLMRGSSSRFVTLAEGQVLALSDRLKQQLKDLDGLAQTSKKAGLQLPHAAAAWLSEQLDGVDLKGDKAWRERVDALAKATEWDAPVPRTIQAELRDYQRQGYQWMARLARSGLGACLADDMGLGKTVQTLALLLQRAKLGSALVLAPTSVCSNWRDEIHRFAPSLEVHIYHEAADRRQIFKDLGPGHVLVASYGLVQQDGEAFTAHTWASLVLDEAQALKNAATKRAQVVSQLNADFRLALSGTPVENRLSELWSLMSILNPGLLGSASQFQERFAGPIERQQDPAVRQRLRRIIAPFLLRRTKAQVLQDLPPRTEIVHLVQPSEAERALQEALRRQAREEVEKAARDKKGPQIRMLAELMKLRRAACDPRLVVPEMGLSGAKIDEFERLVQELVAGQHKALVFSQFTEYLKLLAERLESLGVAYQYLDGSTPAAERGKRVAAFQQGQGEVFLISLKAGGFGLNLTVADYVIIVDPWWNPAAEDQASGRAHRMGQQRPVTVYRLVTQGSIEERILQMHHDKRSLADSMLNDQDGLAVLDAEALAELLRD
;
A
#
# COMPACT_ATOMS: atom_id res chain seq x y z
N MET A 1 50.11 -17.42 62.62
CA MET A 1 50.87 -16.19 62.30
C MET A 1 52.22 -16.50 61.67
N ALA A 2 53.22 -17.00 62.39
CA ALA A 2 54.54 -17.32 61.81
C ALA A 2 54.49 -18.29 60.61
N LEU A 3 53.59 -19.29 60.65
CA LEU A 3 53.38 -20.28 59.58
C LEU A 3 52.80 -19.67 58.29
N LEU A 4 51.90 -18.68 58.42
CA LEU A 4 51.32 -17.95 57.28
C LEU A 4 52.31 -16.91 56.71
N GLN A 5 53.16 -16.33 57.56
CA GLN A 5 54.23 -15.42 57.15
C GLN A 5 55.34 -16.12 56.35
N LEU A 6 55.70 -17.35 56.72
CA LEU A 6 56.69 -18.16 55.99
C LEU A 6 56.20 -18.56 54.58
N ALA A 7 54.92 -18.89 54.43
CA ALA A 7 54.31 -19.18 53.14
C ALA A 7 54.17 -17.93 52.23
N TRP A 8 54.02 -16.74 52.82
CA TRP A 8 53.87 -15.48 52.08
C TRP A 8 55.20 -14.91 51.55
N LEU A 9 56.34 -15.23 52.19
CA LEU A 9 57.68 -14.72 51.83
C LEU A 9 58.47 -15.61 50.83
N GLY A 10 57.92 -16.76 50.41
CA GLY A 10 58.45 -17.53 49.26
C GLY A 10 59.87 -18.11 49.36
N LYS A 11 60.36 -18.55 50.54
CA LYS A 11 61.61 -19.33 50.61
C LYS A 11 61.43 -20.76 50.05
N PRO A 12 62.45 -21.39 49.44
CA PRO A 12 62.34 -22.75 48.93
C PRO A 12 62.17 -23.77 50.08
N ALA A 13 61.52 -24.90 49.76
CA ALA A 13 61.13 -25.95 50.70
C ALA A 13 62.29 -26.36 51.63
N GLY A 14 62.12 -26.13 52.93
CA GLY A 14 62.98 -26.66 54.00
C GLY A 14 62.20 -27.63 54.89
N GLU A 15 62.89 -28.58 55.51
CA GLU A 15 62.29 -29.57 56.41
C GLU A 15 61.45 -28.91 57.53
N PRO A 16 60.34 -29.55 57.94
CA PRO A 16 59.50 -29.03 59.02
C PRO A 16 60.27 -28.94 60.35
N PRO A 17 59.93 -27.99 61.24
CA PRO A 17 60.51 -27.93 62.58
C PRO A 17 60.33 -29.27 63.30
N LYS A 18 61.40 -29.82 63.88
CA LYS A 18 61.43 -31.16 64.50
C LYS A 18 60.57 -31.29 65.77
N ASP A 19 59.91 -30.20 66.17
CA ASP A 19 59.32 -30.04 67.50
C ASP A 19 57.79 -30.30 67.51
N GLY A 20 57.18 -30.63 66.36
CA GLY A 20 55.77 -31.06 66.27
C GLY A 20 54.70 -30.01 66.66
N GLN A 21 55.07 -28.72 66.78
CA GLN A 21 54.14 -27.65 67.17
C GLN A 21 53.08 -27.31 66.09
N TRP A 22 53.39 -27.52 64.81
CA TRP A 22 52.50 -27.17 63.70
C TRP A 22 51.27 -28.10 63.63
N SER A 23 51.43 -29.40 63.90
CA SER A 23 50.32 -30.36 63.90
C SER A 23 49.35 -30.09 65.05
N ARG A 24 49.86 -29.79 66.25
CA ARG A 24 49.05 -29.41 67.42
C ARG A 24 48.26 -28.11 67.19
N THR A 25 48.81 -27.17 66.42
CA THR A 25 48.14 -25.92 66.07
C THR A 25 46.96 -26.16 65.12
N LEU A 26 47.13 -27.04 64.12
CA LEU A 26 46.04 -27.43 63.21
C LEU A 26 44.92 -28.19 63.93
N GLU A 27 45.29 -29.06 64.88
CA GLU A 27 44.35 -29.80 65.73
C GLU A 27 43.57 -28.88 66.70
N HIS A 28 44.25 -27.88 67.25
CA HIS A 28 43.62 -26.83 68.07
C HIS A 28 42.64 -25.96 67.28
N LEU A 29 43.00 -25.51 66.07
CA LEU A 29 42.11 -24.72 65.20
C LEU A 29 40.85 -25.50 64.79
N ARG A 30 40.97 -26.81 64.59
CA ARG A 30 39.84 -27.70 64.29
C ARG A 30 38.92 -27.90 65.50
N SER A 31 39.48 -28.21 66.67
CA SER A 31 38.69 -28.44 67.89
C SER A 31 37.90 -27.20 68.34
N GLN A 32 38.42 -26.00 68.07
CA GLN A 32 37.76 -24.72 68.34
C GLN A 32 36.79 -24.26 67.22
N ARG A 33 36.61 -25.05 66.15
CA ARG A 33 35.77 -24.73 64.96
C ARG A 33 36.10 -23.38 64.30
N LEU A 34 37.36 -22.97 64.33
CA LEU A 34 37.83 -21.72 63.72
C LEU A 34 38.18 -21.89 62.24
N GLY A 35 37.15 -22.13 61.41
CA GLY A 35 37.30 -22.48 59.99
C GLY A 35 37.99 -21.43 59.12
N SER A 36 37.96 -20.15 59.50
CA SER A 36 38.59 -19.05 58.77
C SER A 36 40.12 -19.05 58.84
N LEU A 37 40.71 -19.69 59.86
CA LEU A 37 42.16 -19.78 60.05
C LEU A 37 42.72 -21.18 59.71
N LEU A 38 41.86 -22.19 59.64
CA LEU A 38 42.23 -23.58 59.35
C LEU A 38 42.57 -23.81 57.86
N ALA A 39 41.75 -23.28 56.94
CA ALA A 39 41.96 -23.46 55.50
C ALA A 39 43.26 -22.81 54.97
N PRO A 40 43.60 -21.55 55.34
CA PRO A 40 44.86 -20.93 54.90
C PRO A 40 46.11 -21.60 55.50
N ALA A 41 45.99 -22.20 56.69
CA ALA A 41 47.10 -22.91 57.35
C ALA A 41 47.39 -24.28 56.70
N LEU A 42 46.35 -24.98 56.20
CA LEU A 42 46.50 -26.22 55.43
C LEU A 42 47.11 -25.94 54.05
N GLU A 43 46.64 -24.89 53.36
CA GLU A 43 47.19 -24.46 52.06
C GLU A 43 48.66 -23.99 52.17
N ALA A 44 49.03 -23.36 53.29
CA ALA A 44 50.42 -23.01 53.60
C ALA A 44 51.34 -24.24 53.80
N CYS A 45 50.83 -25.31 54.42
CA CYS A 45 51.57 -26.58 54.57
C CYS A 45 51.79 -27.30 53.24
N GLU A 46 50.77 -27.31 52.35
CA GLU A 46 50.88 -27.88 51.00
C GLU A 46 51.91 -27.11 50.14
N ARG A 47 51.91 -25.77 50.18
CA ARG A 47 52.87 -24.95 49.44
C ARG A 47 54.33 -25.10 49.89
N LEU A 48 54.58 -25.51 51.13
CA LEU A 48 55.91 -25.71 51.71
C LEU A 48 56.41 -27.18 51.64
N GLY A 49 55.56 -28.11 51.18
CA GLY A 49 55.91 -29.53 51.04
C GLY A 49 55.97 -30.31 52.37
N TRP A 50 55.26 -29.85 53.41
CA TRP A 50 55.23 -30.52 54.72
C TRP A 50 54.11 -31.58 54.78
N PRO A 51 54.31 -32.73 55.46
CA PRO A 51 53.35 -33.83 55.43
C PRO A 51 52.05 -33.47 56.18
N SER A 52 50.97 -33.24 55.46
CA SER A 52 49.61 -33.16 56.01
C SER A 52 48.97 -34.55 55.99
N ALA A 53 49.39 -35.45 56.88
CA ALA A 53 48.87 -36.81 56.88
C ALA A 53 47.36 -36.84 57.24
N ASP A 54 46.55 -37.36 56.31
CA ASP A 54 45.14 -37.78 56.44
C ASP A 54 44.11 -36.74 56.93
N TRP A 55 44.14 -35.52 56.38
CA TRP A 55 43.12 -34.50 56.65
C TRP A 55 42.41 -34.00 55.38
N ALA A 56 41.33 -34.68 54.99
CA ALA A 56 40.48 -34.28 53.87
C ALA A 56 39.71 -32.98 54.18
N HIS A 57 39.94 -31.95 53.37
CA HIS A 57 39.07 -30.77 53.27
C HIS A 57 37.68 -31.20 52.76
N PRO A 58 36.56 -30.70 53.31
CA PRO A 58 35.30 -30.72 52.58
C PRO A 58 35.35 -29.62 51.51
N THR A 59 36.20 -29.81 50.50
CA THR A 59 36.00 -29.13 49.22
C THR A 59 34.66 -29.60 48.70
N ALA A 60 33.74 -28.66 48.50
CA ALA A 60 32.47 -28.90 47.82
C ALA A 60 32.72 -29.77 46.57
N GLU A 61 32.03 -30.91 46.47
CA GLU A 61 32.11 -31.79 45.31
C GLU A 61 31.92 -30.96 44.04
N ARG A 62 33.01 -30.75 43.29
CA ARG A 62 32.91 -30.27 41.91
C ARG A 62 32.10 -31.33 41.15
N PRO A 63 31.06 -30.97 40.38
CA PRO A 63 30.27 -31.97 39.67
C PRO A 63 31.16 -32.66 38.63
N ALA A 64 31.65 -33.85 39.00
CA ALA A 64 32.63 -34.64 38.25
C ALA A 64 32.08 -35.28 36.95
N ARG A 65 30.91 -34.85 36.46
CA ARG A 65 30.23 -35.46 35.31
C ARG A 65 30.30 -34.67 34.00
N LEU A 66 31.03 -33.55 33.96
CA LEU A 66 31.23 -32.74 32.74
C LEU A 66 32.69 -32.60 32.30
N PHE A 67 33.63 -33.12 33.09
CA PHE A 67 35.05 -33.10 32.74
C PHE A 67 35.37 -34.39 31.99
N GLY A 68 35.59 -34.30 30.68
CA GLY A 68 36.33 -35.35 29.97
C GLY A 68 37.64 -35.64 30.72
N VAL A 69 38.15 -36.86 30.60
CA VAL A 69 39.43 -37.27 31.19
C VAL A 69 40.47 -36.19 30.91
N PRO A 70 41.24 -35.71 31.91
CA PRO A 70 42.26 -34.68 31.67
C PRO A 70 43.22 -35.19 30.60
N THR A 71 43.18 -34.56 29.42
CA THR A 71 44.14 -34.82 28.35
C THR A 71 45.46 -34.17 28.70
N GLU A 72 46.54 -34.90 28.47
CA GLU A 72 47.89 -34.42 28.77
C GLU A 72 48.20 -33.18 27.91
N PRO A 73 48.74 -32.08 28.48
CA PRO A 73 48.93 -30.80 27.78
C PRO A 73 49.69 -30.87 26.46
N TRP A 74 50.55 -31.89 26.29
CA TRP A 74 51.30 -32.11 25.07
C TRP A 74 50.41 -32.59 23.90
N ARG A 75 49.28 -33.26 24.16
CA ARG A 75 48.34 -33.68 23.11
C ARG A 75 47.57 -32.51 22.53
N ASP A 76 47.14 -31.56 23.36
CA ASP A 76 46.47 -30.34 22.89
C ASP A 76 47.42 -29.48 22.05
N ALA A 77 48.70 -29.40 22.45
CA ALA A 77 49.73 -28.73 21.66
C ALA A 77 50.00 -29.44 20.31
N LEU A 78 50.06 -30.78 20.29
CA LEU A 78 50.24 -31.55 19.06
C LEU A 78 49.03 -31.48 18.12
N GLN A 79 47.81 -31.42 18.66
CA GLN A 79 46.59 -31.25 17.86
C GLN A 79 46.51 -29.84 17.24
N ALA A 80 46.95 -28.81 17.98
CA ALA A 80 47.07 -27.45 17.45
C ALA A 80 48.11 -27.38 16.31
N VAL A 81 49.21 -28.14 16.41
CA VAL A 81 50.23 -28.24 15.35
C VAL A 81 49.72 -29.02 14.13
N LEU A 82 48.97 -30.11 14.34
CA LEU A 82 48.36 -30.88 13.24
C LEU A 82 47.32 -30.05 12.45
N ASN A 83 46.59 -29.16 13.13
CA ASN A 83 45.61 -28.28 12.51
C ASN A 83 46.24 -27.12 11.70
N LEU A 84 47.53 -26.83 11.89
CA LEU A 84 48.26 -25.84 11.08
C LEU A 84 48.65 -26.37 9.69
N GLY A 85 48.56 -27.70 9.46
CA GLY A 85 49.04 -28.35 8.23
C GLY A 85 47.97 -28.93 7.28
N ALA A 86 46.68 -28.79 7.58
CA ALA A 86 45.62 -29.35 6.73
C ALA A 86 45.17 -28.35 5.65
N PRO A 87 45.17 -28.71 4.34
CA PRO A 87 44.62 -27.84 3.31
C PRO A 87 43.08 -27.82 3.39
N ALA A 88 42.51 -26.64 3.24
CA ALA A 88 41.08 -26.42 3.16
C ALA A 88 40.54 -26.95 1.82
N ASP A 89 39.94 -28.14 1.81
CA ASP A 89 38.53 -28.32 1.39
C ASP A 89 38.12 -29.80 1.25
N THR A 90 36.88 -30.05 1.67
CA THR A 90 35.80 -30.85 1.04
C THR A 90 35.09 -31.89 1.92
N ALA A 91 33.75 -31.78 1.86
CA ALA A 91 32.73 -32.82 1.91
C ALA A 91 32.41 -33.56 3.23
N ALA A 92 31.26 -33.14 3.78
CA ALA A 92 30.27 -33.84 4.60
C ALA A 92 30.44 -35.35 4.87
N VAL A 93 30.45 -35.69 6.16
CA VAL A 93 29.75 -36.87 6.69
C VAL A 93 28.63 -36.36 7.59
N ALA A 94 27.41 -36.82 7.32
CA ALA A 94 26.20 -36.45 8.04
C ALA A 94 26.18 -37.06 9.45
N ASP A 95 26.79 -36.37 10.41
CA ASP A 95 26.41 -36.48 11.82
C ASP A 95 25.44 -35.34 12.16
N LYS A 96 24.46 -35.60 13.04
CA LYS A 96 23.56 -34.56 13.57
C LYS A 96 24.40 -33.33 13.96
N PRO A 97 24.01 -32.10 13.58
CA PRO A 97 24.83 -30.92 13.84
C PRO A 97 25.13 -30.86 15.32
N ALA A 98 26.43 -30.90 15.66
CA ALA A 98 26.87 -30.70 17.04
C ALA A 98 26.21 -29.42 17.55
N LEU A 99 25.41 -29.53 18.61
CA LEU A 99 24.72 -28.40 19.20
C LEU A 99 25.75 -27.34 19.60
N GLN A 100 25.74 -26.21 18.91
CA GLN A 100 26.66 -25.11 19.18
C GLN A 100 26.05 -24.23 20.29
N TRP A 101 26.90 -23.77 21.20
CA TRP A 101 26.51 -22.87 22.28
C TRP A 101 26.93 -21.46 21.94
N ALA A 102 26.16 -20.50 22.43
CA ALA A 102 26.44 -19.08 22.33
C ALA A 102 26.35 -18.43 23.70
N TRP A 103 27.14 -17.38 23.90
CA TRP A 103 27.23 -16.65 25.17
C TRP A 103 26.79 -15.21 24.96
N SER A 104 25.79 -14.76 25.72
CA SER A 104 25.27 -13.39 25.68
C SER A 104 25.75 -12.64 26.91
N LEU A 105 26.61 -11.64 26.70
CA LEU A 105 27.20 -10.81 27.74
C LEU A 105 26.39 -9.52 27.90
N ASN A 106 25.94 -9.24 29.12
CA ASN A 106 25.29 -7.99 29.49
C ASN A 106 26.32 -7.05 30.10
N ILE A 107 26.31 -5.78 29.68
CA ILE A 107 27.19 -4.72 30.19
C ILE A 107 26.39 -3.49 30.57
N ASP A 108 26.90 -2.69 31.51
CA ASP A 108 26.30 -1.40 31.84
C ASP A 108 26.77 -0.27 30.89
N GLU A 109 26.23 0.93 31.11
CA GLU A 109 26.54 2.14 30.33
C GLU A 109 28.02 2.55 30.35
N HIS A 110 28.81 2.01 31.30
CA HIS A 110 30.25 2.25 31.41
C HIS A 110 31.08 1.03 30.96
N GLY A 111 30.44 0.03 30.34
CA GLY A 111 31.09 -1.18 29.84
C GLY A 111 31.47 -2.18 30.93
N ARG A 112 30.91 -2.09 32.14
CA ARG A 112 31.16 -3.07 33.21
C ARG A 112 30.26 -4.29 33.02
N PRO A 113 30.79 -5.51 33.17
CA PRO A 113 30.01 -6.72 32.98
C PRO A 113 28.94 -6.90 34.08
N ILE A 114 27.68 -7.02 33.67
CA ILE A 114 26.53 -7.23 34.56
C ILE A 114 26.30 -8.74 34.73
N ASP A 115 26.01 -9.42 33.62
CA ASP A 115 25.62 -10.82 33.59
C ASP A 115 26.12 -11.56 32.34
N LEU A 116 26.15 -12.89 32.40
CA LEU A 116 26.53 -13.74 31.28
C LEU A 116 25.57 -14.91 31.13
N SER A 117 24.79 -14.89 30.05
CA SER A 117 23.75 -15.87 29.74
C SER A 117 24.23 -16.91 28.73
N MET A 118 23.83 -18.16 28.96
CA MET A 118 24.10 -19.30 28.08
C MET A 118 22.92 -19.55 27.15
N LEU A 119 23.20 -19.72 25.86
CA LEU A 119 22.17 -19.89 24.84
C LEU A 119 22.46 -21.13 23.98
N GLU A 120 21.41 -21.90 23.68
CA GLU A 120 21.45 -23.00 22.72
C GLU A 120 21.24 -22.44 21.31
N MET A 121 22.16 -22.77 20.40
CA MET A 121 22.10 -22.38 19.00
C MET A 121 21.54 -23.51 18.15
N SER A 122 20.51 -23.21 17.36
CA SER A 122 19.91 -24.13 16.40
C SER A 122 19.75 -23.46 15.03
N THR A 123 20.01 -24.18 13.95
CA THR A 123 19.83 -23.69 12.58
C THR A 123 18.47 -24.10 12.03
N GLY A 124 17.67 -23.14 11.59
CA GLY A 124 16.38 -23.39 10.93
C GLY A 124 16.53 -23.88 9.48
N ALA A 125 15.42 -24.29 8.86
CA ALA A 125 15.37 -24.84 7.50
C ALA A 125 15.86 -23.89 6.37
N ARG A 126 16.04 -22.60 6.69
CA ARG A 126 16.56 -21.54 5.80
C ARG A 126 17.91 -20.97 6.27
N GLY A 127 18.67 -21.72 7.07
CA GLY A 127 19.97 -21.27 7.60
C GLY A 127 19.91 -20.23 8.74
N ALA A 128 18.72 -19.70 9.08
CA ALA A 128 18.54 -18.76 10.19
C ALA A 128 18.92 -19.37 11.55
N VAL A 129 19.78 -18.67 12.28
CA VAL A 129 20.21 -19.06 13.62
C VAL A 129 19.15 -18.67 14.65
N LYS A 130 18.60 -19.66 15.36
CA LYS A 130 17.71 -19.47 16.51
C LYS A 130 18.47 -19.71 17.80
N LEU A 131 18.43 -18.70 18.67
CA LEU A 131 19.04 -18.71 20.00
C LEU A 131 17.94 -18.91 21.06
N LYS A 132 18.15 -19.87 21.97
CA LYS A 132 17.22 -20.11 23.08
C LYS A 132 17.95 -20.08 24.43
N PRO A 133 17.44 -19.40 25.46
CA PRO A 133 18.00 -19.45 26.81
C PRO A 133 18.18 -20.89 27.30
N LEU A 134 19.41 -21.22 27.70
CA LEU A 134 19.78 -22.54 28.19
C LEU A 134 20.06 -22.49 29.69
N GLY A 135 19.11 -23.01 30.48
CA GLY A 135 19.26 -23.07 31.94
C GLY A 135 20.30 -24.11 32.38
N TRP A 136 20.91 -23.88 33.55
CA TRP A 136 21.95 -24.73 34.13
C TRP A 136 21.58 -26.23 34.20
N LEU A 137 20.36 -26.57 34.66
CA LEU A 137 19.89 -27.96 34.74
C LEU A 137 19.79 -28.65 33.37
N ALA A 138 19.52 -27.88 32.31
CA ALA A 138 19.47 -28.39 30.95
C ALA A 138 20.88 -28.56 30.37
N ALA A 139 21.80 -27.65 30.69
CA ALA A 139 23.22 -27.76 30.37
C ALA A 139 23.87 -29.00 31.01
N GLN A 140 23.55 -29.31 32.28
CA GLN A 140 24.11 -30.45 33.03
C GLN A 140 23.78 -31.82 32.42
N LYS A 141 22.65 -31.93 31.70
CA LYS A 141 22.20 -33.19 31.07
C LYS A 141 22.90 -33.51 29.75
N ARG A 142 23.80 -32.63 29.25
CA ARG A 142 24.49 -32.80 27.96
C ARG A 142 25.86 -33.46 28.17
N GLN A 143 26.17 -34.50 27.38
CA GLN A 143 27.36 -35.35 27.57
C GLN A 143 28.59 -34.95 26.73
N SER A 144 28.47 -34.04 25.75
CA SER A 144 29.61 -33.58 24.93
C SER A 144 29.59 -32.06 24.77
N LEU A 145 30.57 -31.37 25.34
CA LEU A 145 30.78 -29.93 25.16
C LEU A 145 32.12 -29.68 24.48
N PRO A 146 32.20 -28.68 23.58
CA PRO A 146 33.48 -28.19 23.10
C PRO A 146 34.40 -27.79 24.26
N ALA A 147 35.71 -27.95 24.09
CA ALA A 147 36.70 -27.63 25.12
C ALA A 147 36.64 -26.16 25.57
N ARG A 148 36.21 -25.26 24.66
CA ARG A 148 36.07 -23.82 24.91
C ARG A 148 34.87 -23.49 25.80
N ASP A 149 33.69 -24.04 25.52
CA ASP A 149 32.50 -23.89 26.38
C ASP A 149 32.74 -24.53 27.77
N SER A 150 33.45 -25.67 27.79
CA SER A 150 33.85 -26.32 29.04
C SER A 150 34.78 -25.44 29.88
N ALA A 151 35.63 -24.62 29.26
CA ALA A 151 36.50 -23.68 29.97
C ALA A 151 35.69 -22.58 30.68
N VAL A 152 34.63 -22.07 30.05
CA VAL A 152 33.72 -21.08 30.65
C VAL A 152 32.98 -21.68 31.84
N LEU A 153 32.45 -22.90 31.69
CA LEU A 153 31.70 -23.58 32.76
C LEU A 153 32.55 -24.00 33.98
N ARG A 154 33.89 -24.05 33.86
CA ARG A 154 34.78 -24.27 35.02
C ARG A 154 34.68 -23.16 36.06
N HIS A 155 34.17 -21.99 35.67
CA HIS A 155 33.98 -20.85 36.56
C HIS A 155 32.62 -20.84 37.27
N LEU A 156 31.85 -21.93 37.20
CA LEU A 156 30.65 -22.08 38.01
C LEU A 156 30.98 -22.25 39.49
N GLN A 157 30.30 -21.47 40.31
CA GLN A 157 30.46 -21.44 41.75
C GLN A 157 29.11 -21.61 42.43
N ARG A 158 29.12 -22.18 43.64
CA ARG A 158 27.95 -22.17 44.53
C ARG A 158 28.15 -21.07 45.56
N PRO A 159 27.33 -20.01 45.56
CA PRO A 159 27.41 -18.99 46.61
C PRO A 159 27.17 -19.64 47.98
N ARG A 160 27.91 -19.20 49.01
CA ARG A 160 27.80 -19.78 50.37
C ARG A 160 26.44 -19.52 51.03
N ASN A 161 25.72 -18.47 50.60
CA ASN A 161 24.52 -17.95 51.25
C ASN A 161 23.30 -17.71 50.31
N SER A 162 23.26 -18.27 49.09
CA SER A 162 22.10 -18.09 48.22
C SER A 162 20.93 -19.01 48.63
N HIS A 163 19.73 -18.46 48.81
CA HIS A 163 18.51 -19.25 49.07
C HIS A 163 18.09 -20.13 47.88
N GLY A 164 18.65 -19.88 46.69
CA GLY A 164 18.50 -20.72 45.50
C GLY A 164 19.64 -21.75 45.39
N ASN A 165 19.30 -23.02 45.22
CA ASN A 165 20.24 -24.14 45.03
C ASN A 165 20.84 -24.18 43.59
N GLN A 166 20.90 -23.04 42.90
CA GLN A 166 21.41 -22.93 41.53
C GLN A 166 22.84 -22.39 41.53
N PRO A 167 23.78 -23.03 40.79
CA PRO A 167 25.14 -22.49 40.67
C PRO A 167 25.12 -21.23 39.80
N VAL A 168 25.99 -20.30 40.17
CA VAL A 168 26.16 -19.01 39.53
C VAL A 168 27.49 -19.01 38.78
N LEU A 169 27.50 -18.42 37.59
CA LEU A 169 28.73 -18.26 36.83
C LEU A 169 29.56 -17.10 37.45
N ASN A 170 30.82 -17.37 37.81
CA ASN A 170 31.75 -16.29 38.12
C ASN A 170 32.08 -15.58 36.81
N ILE A 171 31.40 -14.45 36.58
CA ILE A 171 31.48 -13.68 35.33
C ILE A 171 32.92 -13.30 34.99
N THR A 172 33.73 -13.01 36.00
CA THR A 172 35.07 -12.47 35.87
C THR A 172 36.06 -13.52 35.42
N GLY A 173 35.97 -14.72 36.00
CA GLY A 173 36.70 -15.89 35.48
C GLY A 173 36.20 -16.33 34.11
N ALA A 174 34.88 -16.28 33.89
CA ALA A 174 34.28 -16.64 32.60
C ALA A 174 34.69 -15.70 31.46
N LEU A 175 34.81 -14.38 31.69
CA LEU A 175 35.28 -13.40 30.71
C LEU A 175 36.70 -13.72 30.21
N GLN A 176 37.55 -14.27 31.07
CA GLN A 176 38.88 -14.70 30.65
C GLN A 176 38.83 -15.94 29.75
N ALA A 177 37.91 -16.87 30.02
CA ALA A 177 37.69 -18.06 29.20
C ALA A 177 37.00 -17.75 27.86
N LEU A 178 36.28 -16.63 27.77
CA LEU A 178 35.62 -16.16 26.54
C LEU A 178 36.55 -15.43 25.55
N LYS A 179 37.81 -15.20 25.91
CA LYS A 179 38.81 -14.59 24.99
C LYS A 179 38.98 -15.47 23.74
N GLY A 180 38.76 -14.89 22.56
CA GLY A 180 38.83 -15.61 21.28
C GLY A 180 37.73 -16.65 21.06
N HIS A 181 36.63 -16.58 21.81
CA HIS A 181 35.49 -17.48 21.64
C HIS A 181 34.63 -17.04 20.43
N PRO A 182 34.34 -17.93 19.47
CA PRO A 182 33.72 -17.55 18.20
C PRO A 182 32.23 -17.17 18.31
N HIS A 183 31.56 -17.57 19.39
CA HIS A 183 30.12 -17.34 19.60
C HIS A 183 29.84 -16.57 20.90
N VAL A 184 30.39 -15.37 21.00
CA VAL A 184 30.06 -14.40 22.05
C VAL A 184 29.29 -13.27 21.41
N MET A 185 28.30 -12.70 22.08
CA MET A 185 27.61 -11.49 21.64
C MET A 185 27.24 -10.64 22.85
N LEU A 186 26.86 -9.39 22.60
CA LEU A 186 26.29 -8.53 23.62
C LEU A 186 24.78 -8.66 23.63
N GLU A 187 24.16 -8.53 24.79
CA GLU A 187 22.71 -8.70 24.94
C GLU A 187 21.90 -7.71 24.10
N ASP A 188 22.41 -6.49 23.94
CA ASP A 188 21.84 -5.43 23.10
C ASP A 188 22.22 -5.56 21.61
N ALA A 189 23.01 -6.57 21.23
CA ALA A 189 23.41 -6.87 19.86
C ALA A 189 23.31 -8.39 19.54
N PRO A 190 22.11 -8.98 19.61
CA PRO A 190 21.93 -10.42 19.43
C PRO A 190 22.30 -10.87 18.02
N GLN A 191 22.88 -12.07 17.91
CA GLN A 191 23.39 -12.68 16.66
C GLN A 191 24.55 -11.93 15.98
N GLN A 192 25.16 -10.94 16.63
CA GLN A 192 26.44 -10.35 16.22
C GLN A 192 27.57 -10.99 17.00
N TRP A 193 28.40 -11.77 16.31
CA TRP A 193 29.52 -12.46 16.95
C TRP A 193 30.65 -11.48 17.24
N LEU A 194 31.02 -11.42 18.51
CA LEU A 194 31.97 -10.49 19.07
C LEU A 194 33.29 -11.19 19.39
N GLU A 195 34.36 -10.73 18.75
CA GLU A 195 35.71 -11.07 19.16
C GLU A 195 36.16 -10.17 20.32
N MET A 196 36.54 -10.79 21.43
CA MET A 196 37.06 -10.07 22.60
C MET A 196 38.58 -10.05 22.57
N VAL A 197 39.16 -8.85 22.42
CA VAL A 197 40.61 -8.62 22.33
C VAL A 197 41.11 -7.91 23.60
N PRO A 198 42.19 -8.38 24.25
CA PRO A 198 42.77 -7.69 25.39
C PRO A 198 43.28 -6.28 25.01
N ALA A 199 43.05 -5.30 25.87
CA ALA A 199 43.57 -3.94 25.69
C ALA A 199 43.93 -3.26 27.02
N GLN A 200 44.65 -2.14 26.93
CA GLN A 200 44.94 -1.25 28.06
C GLN A 200 44.01 -0.02 28.03
N PRO A 201 43.72 0.61 29.19
CA PRO A 201 43.02 1.89 29.21
C PRO A 201 43.90 2.98 28.59
N ARG A 202 43.27 4.00 28.01
CA ARG A 202 43.96 5.15 27.44
C ARG A 202 44.14 6.23 28.48
N LEU A 203 45.33 6.84 28.52
CA LEU A 203 45.62 8.01 29.33
C LEU A 203 45.79 9.21 28.40
N LEU A 204 44.82 10.11 28.46
CA LEU A 204 44.75 11.36 27.69
C LEU A 204 45.44 12.47 28.48
N VAL A 205 46.37 13.17 27.85
CA VAL A 205 47.09 14.32 28.40
C VAL A 205 46.72 15.57 27.60
N LYS A 206 45.97 16.48 28.22
CA LYS A 206 45.53 17.74 27.62
C LYS A 206 46.33 18.90 28.17
N ARG A 207 46.66 19.88 27.34
CA ARG A 207 47.22 21.16 27.81
C ARG A 207 46.11 22.21 27.87
N GLU A 208 45.85 22.75 29.06
CA GLU A 208 44.84 23.79 29.29
C GLU A 208 45.49 25.11 29.74
N GLY A 209 45.00 26.24 29.21
CA GLY A 209 45.51 27.59 29.49
C GLY A 209 46.61 28.07 28.53
N GLU A 210 46.86 29.38 28.51
CA GLU A 210 47.86 30.03 27.65
C GLU A 210 48.99 30.68 28.48
N GLY A 211 50.19 30.76 27.89
CA GLY A 211 51.35 31.41 28.53
C GLY A 211 51.81 30.70 29.81
N ALA A 212 52.21 31.49 30.83
CA ALA A 212 52.75 30.99 32.09
C ALA A 212 51.72 30.27 33.00
N ALA A 213 50.42 30.39 32.70
CA ALA A 213 49.34 29.74 33.43
C ALA A 213 48.92 28.37 32.85
N ALA A 214 49.57 27.93 31.76
CA ALA A 214 49.27 26.66 31.13
C ALA A 214 49.63 25.48 32.06
N HIS A 215 48.76 24.46 32.08
CA HIS A 215 48.96 23.22 32.84
C HIS A 215 48.42 22.02 32.06
N TYR A 216 48.94 20.84 32.38
CA TYR A 216 48.49 19.57 31.85
C TYR A 216 47.41 18.96 32.76
N VAL A 217 46.33 18.51 32.14
CA VAL A 217 45.21 17.80 32.77
C VAL A 217 45.14 16.41 32.16
N PHE A 218 44.76 15.43 32.98
CA PHE A 218 44.73 14.02 32.60
C PHE A 218 43.30 13.49 32.60
N GLU A 219 43.00 12.58 31.68
CA GLU A 219 41.72 11.90 31.58
C GLU A 219 41.97 10.44 31.19
N ILE A 220 41.21 9.50 31.75
CA ILE A 220 41.34 8.07 31.41
C ILE A 220 40.09 7.60 30.65
N ASP A 221 40.30 6.90 29.54
CA ASP A 221 39.25 6.32 28.69
C ASP A 221 39.45 4.80 28.50
N PRO A 222 38.49 3.94 28.86
CA PRO A 222 37.24 4.25 29.56
C PRO A 222 37.49 4.65 31.03
N PRO A 223 36.58 5.41 31.67
CA PRO A 223 36.75 5.88 33.05
C PRO A 223 36.91 4.72 34.05
N ILE A 224 37.97 4.81 34.84
CA ILE A 224 38.32 3.82 35.88
C ILE A 224 37.58 4.13 37.18
N SER A 225 37.78 5.31 37.76
CA SER A 225 37.09 5.74 38.99
C SER A 225 35.70 6.28 38.66
N LEU A 226 34.67 5.49 38.96
CA LEU A 226 33.26 5.81 38.68
C LEU A 226 32.51 6.07 40.00
N PRO A 227 31.58 7.05 40.04
CA PRO A 227 30.77 7.33 41.23
C PRO A 227 29.67 6.30 41.46
N THR A 228 29.36 5.48 40.45
CA THR A 228 28.31 4.46 40.50
C THR A 228 28.90 3.09 40.82
N VAL A 229 28.18 2.29 41.59
CA VAL A 229 28.53 0.88 41.84
C VAL A 229 28.03 0.01 40.66
N PRO A 230 28.74 -1.05 40.25
CA PRO A 230 28.29 -1.91 39.15
C PRO A 230 26.91 -2.51 39.43
N LYS A 231 26.05 -2.57 38.40
CA LYS A 231 24.75 -3.23 38.52
C LYS A 231 24.95 -4.74 38.69
N LEU A 232 24.28 -5.30 39.70
CA LEU A 232 24.23 -6.75 39.93
C LEU A 232 22.86 -7.30 39.52
N PRO A 233 22.79 -8.43 38.81
CA PRO A 233 21.53 -9.08 38.48
C PRO A 233 20.75 -9.48 39.75
N GLU A 234 19.45 -9.23 39.75
CA GLU A 234 18.58 -9.55 40.89
C GLU A 234 18.57 -11.06 41.22
N HIS A 235 18.74 -11.90 40.21
CA HIS A 235 18.73 -13.36 40.36
C HIS A 235 19.93 -13.91 41.15
N LEU A 236 21.00 -13.12 41.36
CA LEU A 236 22.17 -13.55 42.13
C LEU A 236 21.91 -13.61 43.65
N MET A 237 20.91 -12.86 44.14
CA MET A 237 20.51 -12.82 45.56
C MET A 237 21.70 -12.69 46.55
N LEU A 238 22.68 -11.84 46.23
CA LEU A 238 23.87 -11.60 47.06
C LEU A 238 23.63 -10.47 48.07
N TRP A 239 24.10 -10.67 49.31
CA TRP A 239 24.02 -9.68 50.39
C TRP A 239 25.32 -9.59 51.19
N GLY A 240 25.51 -8.49 51.91
CA GLY A 240 26.67 -8.29 52.79
C GLY A 240 28.00 -8.30 52.05
N ASP A 241 29.00 -8.98 52.61
CA ASP A 241 30.37 -9.00 52.07
C ASP A 241 30.46 -9.73 50.72
N ASP A 242 29.60 -10.73 50.47
CA ASP A 242 29.56 -11.44 49.18
C ASP A 242 29.07 -10.52 48.05
N ARG A 243 28.16 -9.59 48.36
CA ARG A 243 27.70 -8.57 47.39
C ARG A 243 28.80 -7.56 47.08
N ARG A 244 29.49 -7.05 48.12
CA ARG A 244 30.59 -6.09 47.94
C ARG A 244 31.74 -6.70 47.13
N ALA A 245 32.12 -7.94 47.44
CA ALA A 245 33.16 -8.64 46.68
C ALA A 245 32.76 -8.80 45.19
N ALA A 246 31.49 -9.10 44.90
CA ALA A 246 30.99 -9.22 43.52
C ALA A 246 30.90 -7.88 42.77
N GLU A 247 30.65 -6.78 43.48
CA GLU A 247 30.68 -5.40 42.96
C GLU A 247 32.13 -4.97 42.68
N GLU A 248 33.05 -5.19 43.63
CA GLU A 248 34.48 -4.87 43.49
C GLU A 248 35.15 -5.62 42.33
N ASP A 249 34.84 -6.91 42.18
CA ASP A 249 35.39 -7.76 41.12
C ASP A 249 34.93 -7.31 39.72
N ARG A 250 33.65 -6.95 39.56
CA ARG A 250 33.12 -6.38 38.30
C ARG A 250 33.65 -4.98 38.02
N ALA A 251 33.92 -4.19 39.06
CA ALA A 251 34.47 -2.85 38.91
C ALA A 251 35.87 -2.84 38.27
N GLN A 252 36.59 -3.97 38.30
CA GLN A 252 37.92 -4.12 37.71
C GLN A 252 37.90 -4.37 36.19
N TRP A 253 36.74 -4.50 35.55
CA TRP A 253 36.66 -4.82 34.11
C TRP A 253 35.92 -3.76 33.31
N ARG A 254 36.38 -3.52 32.08
CA ARG A 254 35.71 -2.67 31.09
C ARG A 254 35.69 -3.37 29.73
N LEU A 255 34.57 -3.30 29.05
CA LEU A 255 34.41 -3.73 27.67
C LEU A 255 34.08 -2.51 26.79
N VAL A 256 34.94 -2.23 25.82
CA VAL A 256 34.80 -1.08 24.92
C VAL A 256 34.63 -1.59 23.48
N ARG A 257 33.51 -1.26 22.83
CA ARG A 257 33.28 -1.67 21.44
C ARG A 257 34.26 -1.00 20.49
N ALA A 258 34.92 -1.80 19.66
CA ALA A 258 35.82 -1.33 18.61
C ALA A 258 35.15 -1.36 17.22
N SER A 259 34.31 -2.36 16.96
CA SER A 259 33.48 -2.51 15.76
C SER A 259 32.24 -3.38 16.08
N PRO A 260 31.30 -3.58 15.14
CA PRO A 260 30.21 -4.54 15.33
C PRO A 260 30.66 -5.99 15.61
N GLU A 261 31.90 -6.34 15.22
CA GLU A 261 32.45 -7.70 15.35
C GLU A 261 33.59 -7.78 16.39
N ALA A 262 34.01 -6.68 17.02
CA ALA A 262 35.15 -6.67 17.95
C ALA A 262 34.97 -5.72 19.15
N ALA A 263 35.38 -6.17 20.33
CA ALA A 263 35.46 -5.35 21.55
C ALA A 263 36.79 -5.52 22.27
N LYS A 264 37.27 -4.41 22.83
CA LYS A 264 38.43 -4.32 23.71
C LYS A 264 38.03 -4.68 25.14
N LEU A 265 38.60 -5.75 25.68
CA LEU A 265 38.44 -6.18 27.08
C LEU A 265 39.63 -5.67 27.90
N ILE A 266 39.34 -4.78 28.85
CA ILE A 266 40.33 -4.11 29.70
C ILE A 266 40.17 -4.59 31.14
N HIS A 267 41.27 -5.02 31.75
CA HIS A 267 41.36 -5.35 33.17
C HIS A 267 42.15 -4.27 33.89
N ILE A 268 41.52 -3.65 34.89
CA ILE A 268 42.06 -2.53 35.66
C ILE A 268 42.99 -3.08 36.74
N SER A 269 44.28 -2.78 36.61
CA SER A 269 45.31 -3.11 37.59
C SER A 269 45.31 -2.13 38.77
N PRO A 270 45.82 -2.53 39.95
CA PRO A 270 45.97 -1.63 41.10
C PRO A 270 46.77 -0.35 40.78
N ALA A 271 47.77 -0.44 39.91
CA ALA A 271 48.56 0.71 39.47
C ALA A 271 47.72 1.69 38.64
N GLN A 272 46.87 1.20 37.74
CA GLN A 272 45.95 2.04 36.96
C GLN A 272 44.88 2.68 37.86
N GLN A 273 44.40 1.96 38.88
CA GLN A 273 43.46 2.50 39.86
C GLN A 273 44.08 3.64 40.68
N GLN A 274 45.32 3.48 41.15
CA GLN A 274 46.03 4.56 41.86
C GLN A 274 46.20 5.82 41.00
N VAL A 275 46.52 5.66 39.72
CA VAL A 275 46.62 6.79 38.78
C VAL A 275 45.25 7.44 38.56
N ALA A 276 44.17 6.65 38.43
CA ALA A 276 42.83 7.18 38.31
C ALA A 276 42.39 7.98 39.55
N ASP A 277 42.75 7.52 40.75
CA ASP A 277 42.44 8.22 42.01
C ASP A 277 43.23 9.53 42.14
N LEU A 278 44.48 9.57 41.69
CA LEU A 278 45.26 10.82 41.59
C LEU A 278 44.59 11.82 40.64
N ILE A 279 44.14 11.37 39.47
CA ILE A 279 43.45 12.20 38.48
C ILE A 279 42.12 12.72 39.04
N ALA A 280 41.34 11.86 39.70
CA ALA A 280 40.09 12.25 40.36
C ALA A 280 40.29 13.28 41.48
N GLY A 281 41.45 13.25 42.15
CA GLY A 281 41.88 14.24 43.14
C GLY A 281 42.28 15.61 42.58
N GLY A 282 42.14 15.83 41.26
CA GLY A 282 42.43 17.11 40.62
C GLY A 282 43.92 17.30 40.25
N TRP A 283 44.63 16.21 39.97
CA TRP A 283 46.04 16.25 39.58
C TRP A 283 46.28 17.11 38.32
N ARG A 284 47.10 18.15 38.47
CA ARG A 284 47.49 19.08 37.40
C ARG A 284 48.99 19.30 37.41
N VAL A 285 49.63 19.27 36.24
CA VAL A 285 51.08 19.47 36.10
C VAL A 285 51.34 20.81 35.41
N PRO A 286 52.07 21.77 36.00
CA PRO A 286 52.38 23.04 35.33
C PRO A 286 53.14 22.82 34.01
N ALA A 287 52.88 23.66 32.99
CA ALA A 287 53.49 23.48 31.67
C ALA A 287 55.02 23.59 31.64
N HIS A 288 55.64 24.22 32.63
CA HIS A 288 57.10 24.30 32.76
C HIS A 288 57.75 23.02 33.30
N ALA A 289 56.98 22.11 33.91
CA ALA A 289 57.44 20.83 34.46
C ALA A 289 57.36 19.68 33.42
N GLN A 290 57.62 20.00 32.15
CA GLN A 290 57.44 19.08 31.03
C GLN A 290 58.45 17.91 31.04
N ALA A 291 59.65 18.13 31.58
CA ALA A 291 60.67 17.09 31.70
C ALA A 291 60.28 16.02 32.74
N GLU A 292 59.77 16.44 33.90
CA GLU A 292 59.25 15.50 34.91
C GLU A 292 57.99 14.79 34.42
N LEU A 293 57.13 15.49 33.67
CA LEU A 293 55.95 14.91 33.04
C LEU A 293 56.32 13.78 32.06
N ASN A 294 57.31 14.01 31.18
CA ASN A 294 57.74 13.00 30.21
C ASN A 294 58.31 11.76 30.89
N ALA A 295 59.07 11.92 31.98
CA ALA A 295 59.58 10.79 32.77
C ALA A 295 58.43 10.00 33.45
N ALA A 296 57.41 10.70 33.97
CA ALA A 296 56.23 10.07 34.54
C ALA A 296 55.40 9.32 33.46
N LEU A 297 55.21 9.93 32.28
CA LEU A 297 54.51 9.29 31.17
C LEU A 297 55.25 8.05 30.65
N GLN A 298 56.59 8.07 30.59
CA GLN A 298 57.37 6.88 30.24
C GLN A 298 57.18 5.73 31.24
N ALA A 299 57.09 6.03 32.54
CA ALA A 299 56.80 5.02 33.56
C ALA A 299 55.35 4.48 33.47
N LEU A 300 54.41 5.31 32.99
CA LEU A 300 53.00 4.95 32.81
C LEU A 300 52.70 4.24 31.48
N ALA A 301 53.61 4.30 30.50
CA ALA A 301 53.43 3.70 29.17
C ALA A 301 53.26 2.17 29.19
N SER A 302 53.78 1.48 30.21
CA SER A 302 53.55 0.04 30.41
C SER A 302 52.15 -0.29 30.95
N HIS A 303 51.42 0.72 31.44
CA HIS A 303 50.12 0.59 32.07
C HIS A 303 49.00 1.30 31.28
N PHE A 304 49.29 2.22 30.36
CA PHE A 304 48.28 2.96 29.60
C PHE A 304 48.65 3.10 28.11
N GLU A 305 47.64 3.09 27.24
CA GLU A 305 47.77 3.63 25.88
C GLU A 305 47.83 5.17 25.98
N LEU A 306 49.02 5.78 25.85
CA LEU A 306 49.18 7.23 25.99
C LEU A 306 48.68 8.01 24.76
N GLN A 307 47.93 9.10 24.98
CA GLN A 307 47.49 10.03 23.93
C GLN A 307 47.58 11.48 24.43
N GLY A 308 48.06 12.45 23.64
CA GLY A 308 48.12 13.85 24.09
C GLY A 308 48.42 14.88 22.99
N ASP A 309 48.28 16.16 23.33
CA ASP A 309 48.42 17.32 22.42
C ASP A 309 49.86 17.62 21.95
N ALA A 310 50.85 16.80 22.32
CA ALA A 310 52.20 16.95 21.81
C ALA A 310 52.22 16.47 20.34
N GLN A 311 52.34 17.42 19.40
CA GLN A 311 52.39 17.21 17.94
C GLN A 311 53.43 16.15 17.53
N THR A 312 53.04 14.89 17.58
CA THR A 312 53.85 13.77 17.11
C THR A 312 52.94 12.90 16.26
N GLY A 313 52.83 13.23 14.98
CA GLY A 313 52.07 12.46 14.02
C GLY A 313 51.79 13.19 12.70
N ARG A 314 51.51 12.43 11.66
CA ARG A 314 51.20 12.93 10.31
C ARG A 314 49.73 13.35 10.23
N GLN A 315 49.47 14.57 9.76
CA GLN A 315 48.10 15.06 9.55
C GLN A 315 47.46 14.40 8.33
N MET A 316 46.18 14.05 8.43
CA MET A 316 45.36 13.55 7.34
C MET A 316 44.06 14.35 7.19
N PRO A 317 43.52 14.45 5.95
CA PRO A 317 42.20 15.05 5.75
C PRO A 317 41.12 14.18 6.42
N ALA A 318 40.15 14.83 7.07
CA ALA A 318 39.03 14.13 7.69
C ALA A 318 37.90 13.86 6.69
N GLU A 319 37.44 12.61 6.61
CA GLU A 319 36.18 12.27 5.93
C GLU A 319 34.99 12.73 6.78
N SER A 320 34.05 13.43 6.15
CA SER A 320 32.89 14.04 6.81
C SER A 320 31.56 13.43 6.37
N ARG A 321 31.56 12.59 5.32
CA ARG A 321 30.39 11.83 4.86
C ARG A 321 30.09 10.65 5.78
N LEU A 322 28.83 10.24 5.78
CA LEU A 322 28.29 9.24 6.68
C LEU A 322 28.54 7.82 6.17
N ARG A 323 28.73 6.87 7.09
CA ARG A 323 28.60 5.43 6.84
C ARG A 323 27.28 4.96 7.43
N ALA A 324 26.53 4.18 6.66
CA ALA A 324 25.29 3.54 7.09
C ALA A 324 25.58 2.11 7.54
N GLN A 325 25.51 1.87 8.85
CA GLN A 325 25.66 0.52 9.42
C GLN A 325 24.29 -0.14 9.53
N LEU A 326 24.15 -1.29 8.87
CA LEU A 326 22.92 -2.06 8.86
C LEU A 326 23.08 -3.33 9.68
N ALA A 327 22.11 -3.66 10.52
CA ALA A 327 22.10 -4.93 11.24
C ALA A 327 20.70 -5.57 11.27
N PRO A 328 20.57 -6.89 11.08
CA PRO A 328 19.27 -7.57 11.19
C PRO A 328 18.67 -7.42 12.59
N ALA A 329 17.38 -7.08 12.66
CA ALA A 329 16.63 -6.97 13.91
C ALA A 329 15.20 -7.51 13.71
N GLY A 330 14.92 -8.69 14.27
CA GLY A 330 13.64 -9.36 14.05
C GLY A 330 13.42 -9.74 12.58
N GLU A 331 12.31 -9.28 12.00
CA GLU A 331 12.01 -9.38 10.56
C GLU A 331 12.48 -8.14 9.75
N GLY A 332 13.02 -7.11 10.42
CA GLY A 332 13.47 -5.85 9.84
C GLY A 332 14.99 -5.60 9.94
N LEU A 333 15.41 -4.34 9.79
CA LEU A 333 16.81 -3.90 9.89
C LEU A 333 16.96 -2.73 10.86
N THR A 334 18.03 -2.71 11.64
CA THR A 334 18.50 -1.49 12.31
C THR A 334 19.47 -0.74 11.42
N LEU A 335 19.28 0.58 11.28
CA LEU A 335 20.14 1.51 10.57
C LEU A 335 20.80 2.47 11.56
N ARG A 336 22.13 2.54 11.54
CA ARG A 336 22.91 3.51 12.32
C ARG A 336 23.79 4.35 11.40
N LEU A 337 23.73 5.68 11.52
CA LEU A 337 24.54 6.61 10.74
C LEU A 337 25.74 7.08 11.56
N VAL A 338 26.96 6.85 11.08
CA VAL A 338 28.21 7.19 11.77
C VAL A 338 29.19 7.89 10.83
N VAL A 339 30.25 8.51 11.36
CA VAL A 339 31.36 9.06 10.57
C VAL A 339 32.62 8.29 10.92
N GLN A 340 33.48 8.04 9.93
CA GLN A 340 34.81 7.47 10.14
C GLN A 340 35.87 8.47 9.64
N PRO A 341 36.38 9.38 10.49
CA PRO A 341 37.18 10.52 10.05
C PRO A 341 38.49 10.15 9.35
N PHE A 342 39.06 8.99 9.67
CA PHE A 342 40.30 8.49 9.07
C PHE A 342 40.06 7.62 7.81
N GLY A 343 38.85 7.62 7.24
CA GLY A 343 38.54 6.87 6.02
C GLY A 343 38.11 5.43 6.32
N ASP A 344 38.82 4.43 5.79
CA ASP A 344 38.53 3.00 5.99
C ASP A 344 39.10 2.41 7.29
N PHE A 345 39.90 3.20 8.00
CA PHE A 345 40.51 2.81 9.27
C PHE A 345 40.19 3.84 10.36
N GLY A 346 40.50 3.51 11.61
CA GLY A 346 40.24 4.38 12.75
C GLY A 346 38.81 4.29 13.31
N PRO A 347 38.53 5.05 14.38
CA PRO A 347 37.30 4.92 15.17
C PRO A 347 36.05 5.46 14.44
N LEU A 348 34.94 4.77 14.63
CA LEU A 348 33.61 5.23 14.24
C LEU A 348 33.08 6.19 15.30
N VAL A 349 32.60 7.36 14.87
CA VAL A 349 32.12 8.41 15.76
C VAL A 349 30.74 8.91 15.37
N VAL A 350 30.04 9.49 16.34
CA VAL A 350 28.72 10.07 16.13
C VAL A 350 28.84 11.36 15.30
N PRO A 351 28.05 11.53 14.22
CA PRO A 351 28.14 12.69 13.35
C PRO A 351 27.85 13.99 14.11
N GLY A 352 28.71 15.00 13.97
CA GLY A 352 28.47 16.35 14.52
C GLY A 352 28.57 16.48 16.04
N LEU A 353 28.93 15.42 16.75
CA LEU A 353 29.09 15.37 18.22
C LEU A 353 30.50 14.92 18.61
N GLY A 354 30.97 15.37 19.78
CA GLY A 354 32.31 15.07 20.30
C GLY A 354 33.41 16.05 19.86
N ARG A 355 34.67 15.65 20.03
CA ARG A 355 35.84 16.51 19.74
C ARG A 355 36.05 16.65 18.23
N SER A 356 36.49 17.83 17.80
CA SER A 356 36.87 18.09 16.40
C SER A 356 38.21 17.47 16.04
N ARG A 357 39.18 17.42 16.95
CA ARG A 357 40.48 16.78 16.68
C ARG A 357 40.51 15.34 17.14
N MET A 358 41.01 14.46 16.28
CA MET A 358 41.16 13.04 16.56
C MET A 358 42.58 12.57 16.23
N VAL A 359 43.02 11.55 16.97
CA VAL A 359 44.31 10.87 16.78
C VAL A 359 44.03 9.38 16.68
N CYS A 360 44.73 8.70 15.78
CA CYS A 360 44.68 7.25 15.60
C CYS A 360 46.09 6.74 15.33
N VAL A 361 46.38 5.50 15.74
CA VAL A 361 47.61 4.81 15.36
C VAL A 361 47.25 3.79 14.28
N HIS A 362 47.92 3.86 13.13
CA HIS A 362 47.71 2.93 12.02
C HIS A 362 49.07 2.53 11.45
N ASP A 363 49.30 1.22 11.30
CA ASP A 363 50.59 0.65 10.86
C ASP A 363 51.85 1.15 11.62
N GLY A 364 51.68 1.49 12.90
CA GLY A 364 52.75 1.99 13.76
C GLY A 364 53.01 3.49 13.68
N ASP A 365 52.33 4.21 12.78
CA ASP A 365 52.39 5.67 12.66
C ASP A 365 51.28 6.34 13.47
N ASN A 366 51.63 7.42 14.18
CA ASN A 366 50.64 8.31 14.79
C ASN A 366 50.06 9.24 13.72
N LEU A 367 48.75 9.18 13.53
CA LEU A 367 48.00 9.98 12.58
C LEU A 367 47.00 10.87 13.31
N TRP A 368 46.77 12.08 12.80
CA TRP A 368 45.73 12.94 13.35
C TRP A 368 44.92 13.65 12.26
N CYS A 369 43.66 13.94 12.55
CA CYS A 369 42.77 14.67 11.65
C CYS A 369 41.90 15.68 12.42
N GLU A 370 41.38 16.68 11.70
CA GLU A 370 40.43 17.65 12.23
C GLU A 370 39.09 17.49 11.51
N ARG A 371 38.12 16.95 12.25
CA ARG A 371 36.74 16.74 11.85
C ARG A 371 36.04 18.06 11.59
N LYS A 372 35.19 18.06 10.58
CA LYS A 372 34.35 19.20 10.20
C LYS A 372 32.93 18.97 10.71
N LEU A 373 32.72 19.19 12.01
CA LEU A 373 31.45 18.88 12.69
C LEU A 373 30.22 19.53 12.04
N ALA A 374 30.37 20.75 11.50
CA ALA A 374 29.28 21.43 10.79
C ALA A 374 28.93 20.75 9.45
N GLU A 375 29.93 20.22 8.75
CA GLU A 375 29.76 19.49 7.49
C GLU A 375 29.12 18.12 7.74
N GLU A 376 29.55 17.41 8.80
CA GLU A 376 28.93 16.15 9.24
C GLU A 376 27.44 16.33 9.58
N ARG A 377 27.07 17.40 10.30
CA ARG A 377 25.64 17.71 10.60
C ARG A 377 24.83 18.00 9.34
N ARG A 378 25.43 18.67 8.36
CA ARG A 378 24.77 18.96 7.08
C ARG A 378 24.50 17.68 6.29
N TRP A 379 25.45 16.74 6.27
CA TRP A 379 25.24 15.44 5.63
C TRP A 379 24.19 14.60 6.35
N LEU A 380 24.17 14.62 7.68
CA LEU A 380 23.12 13.97 8.48
C LEU A 380 21.73 14.52 8.16
N ALA A 381 21.55 15.83 8.17
CA ALA A 381 20.29 16.45 7.81
C ALA A 381 19.84 16.07 6.38
N SER A 382 20.76 16.07 5.41
CA SER A 382 20.47 15.69 4.02
C SER A 382 20.04 14.23 3.87
N VAL A 383 20.59 13.31 4.67
CA VAL A 383 20.21 11.88 4.63
C VAL A 383 18.84 11.67 5.29
N LEU A 384 18.56 12.34 6.41
CA LEU A 384 17.26 12.28 7.07
C LEU A 384 16.15 12.86 6.20
N GLU A 385 16.40 13.97 5.50
CA GLU A 385 15.44 14.56 4.55
C GLU A 385 15.12 13.63 3.36
N ALA A 386 16.12 12.88 2.88
CA ALA A 386 15.95 11.97 1.74
C ALA A 386 15.27 10.63 2.11
N LEU A 387 15.23 10.29 3.40
CA LEU A 387 14.68 9.06 3.96
C LEU A 387 13.54 9.41 4.93
N PRO A 388 12.32 9.70 4.44
CA PRO A 388 11.21 10.21 5.25
C PRO A 388 10.66 9.22 6.29
N MET A 389 11.06 7.94 6.22
CA MET A 389 10.78 6.92 7.22
C MET A 389 11.71 7.02 8.46
N LEU A 390 12.73 7.88 8.42
CA LEU A 390 13.57 8.19 9.57
C LEU A 390 13.02 9.44 10.28
N ASP A 391 12.93 9.39 11.60
CA ASP A 391 12.48 10.53 12.39
C ASP A 391 13.50 11.69 12.32
N PRO A 392 13.12 12.90 11.89
CA PRO A 392 14.02 14.05 11.86
C PRO A 392 14.48 14.50 13.25
N GLU A 393 13.79 14.13 14.33
CA GLU A 393 14.20 14.38 15.72
C GLU A 393 15.11 13.27 16.30
N HIS A 394 15.48 12.29 15.47
CA HIS A 394 16.29 11.14 15.90
C HIS A 394 17.67 11.55 16.43
N SER A 395 18.03 11.01 17.60
CA SER A 395 19.33 11.29 18.20
C SER A 395 20.46 10.66 17.36
N PRO A 396 21.52 11.41 17.00
CA PRO A 396 22.59 10.92 16.13
C PRO A 396 23.35 9.68 16.66
N ASP A 397 23.23 9.39 17.95
CA ASP A 397 23.89 8.25 18.61
C ASP A 397 23.10 6.94 18.57
N GLN A 398 21.80 6.99 18.29
CA GLN A 398 20.88 5.85 18.31
C GLN A 398 20.75 5.17 16.94
N ALA A 399 20.51 3.86 16.95
CA ALA A 399 20.13 3.11 15.75
C ALA A 399 18.60 3.18 15.56
N VAL A 400 18.15 3.38 14.31
CA VAL A 400 16.73 3.36 13.95
C VAL A 400 16.33 1.94 13.58
N LEU A 401 15.23 1.44 14.13
CA LEU A 401 14.66 0.15 13.74
C LEU A 401 13.67 0.36 12.58
N LEU A 402 13.96 -0.25 11.43
CA LEU A 402 13.08 -0.35 10.28
C LEU A 402 12.37 -1.70 10.37
N GLU A 403 11.17 -1.72 10.95
CA GLU A 403 10.39 -2.94 11.15
C GLU A 403 9.67 -3.37 9.87
N GLU A 404 9.20 -2.41 9.07
CA GLU A 404 8.43 -2.72 7.88
C GLU A 404 9.35 -3.14 6.71
N PRO A 405 9.06 -4.26 6.02
CA PRO A 405 9.88 -4.71 4.88
C PRO A 405 9.95 -3.70 3.74
N GLU A 406 8.89 -2.94 3.50
CA GLU A 406 8.86 -1.94 2.42
C GLU A 406 9.70 -0.71 2.76
N GLU A 407 9.64 -0.22 4.00
CA GLU A 407 10.51 0.86 4.49
C GLU A 407 11.98 0.44 4.47
N THR A 408 12.25 -0.78 4.90
CA THR A 408 13.58 -1.40 4.88
C THR A 408 14.14 -1.41 3.46
N LEU A 409 13.40 -1.97 2.50
CA LEU A 409 13.85 -2.07 1.12
C LEU A 409 13.93 -0.69 0.44
N SER A 410 13.06 0.26 0.80
CA SER A 410 13.13 1.65 0.33
C SER A 410 14.38 2.38 0.84
N ALA A 411 14.75 2.15 2.11
CA ALA A 411 15.99 2.70 2.69
C ALA A 411 17.21 2.14 1.98
N LEU A 412 17.28 0.82 1.83
CA LEU A 412 18.38 0.12 1.16
C LEU A 412 18.54 0.53 -0.30
N ASP A 413 17.44 0.83 -1.00
CA ASP A 413 17.45 1.30 -2.37
C ASP A 413 18.02 2.73 -2.49
N ARG A 414 17.64 3.63 -1.58
CA ARG A 414 18.02 5.04 -1.65
C ARG A 414 19.40 5.33 -1.09
N LEU A 415 19.79 4.69 0.02
CA LEU A 415 21.04 4.94 0.75
C LEU A 415 22.30 4.99 -0.14
N PRO A 416 22.53 4.07 -1.10
CA PRO A 416 23.72 4.09 -1.95
C PRO A 416 23.80 5.31 -2.88
N SER A 417 22.65 5.92 -3.21
CA SER A 417 22.56 7.04 -4.16
C SER A 417 22.71 8.41 -3.48
N LEU A 418 22.76 8.47 -2.15
CA LEU A 418 22.81 9.73 -1.41
C LEU A 418 24.24 10.28 -1.36
N PRO A 419 24.47 11.55 -1.77
CA PRO A 419 25.81 12.14 -1.81
C PRO A 419 26.48 12.26 -0.43
N GLY A 420 25.68 12.27 0.64
CA GLY A 420 26.15 12.32 2.03
C GLY A 420 26.56 10.97 2.62
N VAL A 421 26.41 9.85 1.90
CA VAL A 421 26.77 8.49 2.35
C VAL A 421 27.98 7.99 1.57
N VAL A 422 29.05 7.60 2.27
CA VAL A 422 30.30 7.11 1.66
C VAL A 422 30.35 5.59 1.54
N ALA A 423 29.74 4.87 2.49
CA ALA A 423 29.71 3.41 2.50
C ALA A 423 28.50 2.87 3.27
N ILE A 424 28.13 1.64 2.94
CA ILE A 424 27.10 0.86 3.64
C ILE A 424 27.76 -0.39 4.21
N ASP A 425 27.76 -0.52 5.52
CA ASP A 425 28.38 -1.63 6.23
C ASP A 425 27.33 -2.69 6.56
N TRP A 426 27.61 -3.95 6.18
CA TRP A 426 26.79 -5.12 6.50
C TRP A 426 27.55 -6.09 7.41
N PRO A 427 26.88 -6.83 8.30
CA PRO A 427 27.50 -7.95 9.02
C PRO A 427 27.88 -9.06 8.03
N LYS A 428 28.98 -9.78 8.31
CA LYS A 428 29.49 -10.85 7.44
C LYS A 428 28.40 -11.87 7.06
N GLY A 429 28.16 -12.00 5.75
CA GLY A 429 27.32 -13.04 5.15
C GLY A 429 25.82 -12.72 4.96
N ARG A 430 25.38 -11.47 5.11
CA ARG A 430 23.94 -11.10 5.04
C ARG A 430 23.61 -9.85 4.20
N ALA A 431 24.28 -9.65 3.06
CA ALA A 431 23.94 -8.53 2.16
C ALA A 431 22.62 -8.81 1.41
N VAL A 432 21.66 -7.89 1.48
CA VAL A 432 20.48 -7.88 0.60
C VAL A 432 20.85 -7.15 -0.69
N ASN A 433 20.77 -7.84 -1.83
CA ASN A 433 21.01 -7.24 -3.13
C ASN A 433 19.69 -6.75 -3.72
N ILE A 434 19.55 -5.43 -3.86
CA ILE A 434 18.41 -4.78 -4.51
C ILE A 434 18.82 -4.39 -5.92
N GLN A 435 18.12 -4.93 -6.91
CA GLN A 435 18.37 -4.64 -8.32
C GLN A 435 17.21 -3.81 -8.87
N GLN A 436 17.53 -2.61 -9.37
CA GLN A 436 16.56 -1.75 -10.04
C GLN A 436 16.20 -2.33 -11.41
N VAL A 437 14.90 -2.34 -11.70
CA VAL A 437 14.37 -2.79 -12.99
C VAL A 437 13.47 -1.73 -13.59
N HIS A 438 13.86 -1.27 -14.78
CA HIS A 438 13.14 -0.27 -15.57
C HIS A 438 12.46 -0.91 -16.78
N SER A 439 11.52 -0.18 -17.39
CA SER A 439 10.74 -0.67 -18.53
C SER A 439 11.62 -1.06 -19.74
N GLN A 440 12.78 -0.42 -19.93
CA GLN A 440 13.68 -0.70 -21.06
C GLN A 440 14.34 -2.08 -21.00
N GLN A 441 14.40 -2.68 -19.81
CA GLN A 441 14.94 -4.03 -19.59
C GLN A 441 13.90 -5.12 -19.85
N MET A 442 12.67 -4.73 -20.17
CA MET A 442 11.58 -5.63 -20.52
C MET A 442 11.47 -5.75 -22.05
N SER A 443 11.47 -6.99 -22.53
CA SER A 443 11.18 -7.34 -23.92
C SER A 443 9.93 -8.22 -23.96
N ILE A 444 9.00 -7.91 -24.84
CA ILE A 444 7.76 -8.68 -25.02
C ILE A 444 7.61 -9.03 -26.50
N THR A 445 7.43 -10.31 -26.76
CA THR A 445 7.03 -10.85 -28.06
C THR A 445 5.53 -11.08 -28.09
N VAL A 446 4.87 -10.51 -29.11
CA VAL A 446 3.43 -10.63 -29.34
C VAL A 446 3.16 -11.51 -30.56
N GLY A 447 2.49 -12.64 -30.35
CA GLY A 447 2.02 -13.55 -31.40
C GLY A 447 0.53 -13.39 -31.67
N SER A 448 0.11 -13.38 -32.93
CA SER A 448 -1.30 -13.26 -33.31
C SER A 448 -1.95 -14.63 -33.44
N GLY A 449 -2.82 -14.97 -32.50
CA GLY A 449 -3.76 -16.09 -32.60
C GLY A 449 -5.05 -15.72 -33.33
N ARG A 450 -5.93 -16.70 -33.56
CA ARG A 450 -7.20 -16.49 -34.27
C ARG A 450 -8.07 -15.43 -33.59
N ASP A 451 -8.23 -15.51 -32.27
CA ASP A 451 -9.11 -14.63 -31.48
C ASP A 451 -8.40 -13.90 -30.33
N TRP A 452 -7.07 -14.03 -30.23
CA TRP A 452 -6.27 -13.54 -29.11
C TRP A 452 -4.83 -13.22 -29.54
N LEU A 453 -4.12 -12.48 -28.72
CA LEU A 453 -2.70 -12.15 -28.81
C LEU A 453 -1.95 -12.94 -27.74
N ALA A 454 -1.00 -13.78 -28.14
CA ALA A 454 -0.04 -14.44 -27.27
C ALA A 454 0.99 -13.44 -26.79
N LEU A 455 1.31 -13.44 -25.49
CA LEU A 455 2.43 -12.67 -24.96
C LEU A 455 3.43 -13.60 -24.31
N GLU A 456 4.64 -13.52 -24.83
CA GLU A 456 5.83 -14.11 -24.23
C GLU A 456 6.77 -12.94 -23.94
N GLY A 457 7.08 -12.72 -22.68
CA GLY A 457 7.93 -11.61 -22.28
C GLY A 457 9.02 -12.07 -21.34
N GLU A 458 10.10 -11.32 -21.35
CA GLU A 458 11.29 -11.55 -20.57
C GLU A 458 11.78 -10.20 -20.03
N VAL A 459 12.24 -10.21 -18.79
CA VAL A 459 12.87 -9.05 -18.16
C VAL A 459 14.31 -9.43 -17.89
N GLN A 460 15.23 -8.71 -18.54
CA GLN A 460 16.65 -8.92 -18.38
C GLN A 460 17.13 -8.19 -17.13
N LEU A 461 17.63 -8.96 -16.15
CA LEU A 461 18.12 -8.42 -14.89
C LEU A 461 19.57 -7.97 -15.06
N ASP A 462 20.41 -8.87 -15.58
CA ASP A 462 21.83 -8.65 -15.87
C ASP A 462 22.24 -9.42 -17.14
N GLU A 463 23.55 -9.52 -17.42
CA GLU A 463 24.07 -10.18 -18.63
C GLU A 463 23.69 -11.67 -18.73
N ASP A 464 23.49 -12.35 -17.59
CA ASP A 464 23.30 -13.80 -17.53
C ASP A 464 21.91 -14.22 -17.00
N ARG A 465 21.10 -13.29 -16.47
CA ARG A 465 19.83 -13.60 -15.80
C ARG A 465 18.64 -12.92 -16.45
N VAL A 466 17.65 -13.74 -16.75
CA VAL A 466 16.37 -13.34 -17.34
C VAL A 466 15.23 -13.95 -16.53
N ILE A 467 14.20 -13.16 -16.23
CA ILE A 467 12.95 -13.64 -15.64
C ILE A 467 11.82 -13.58 -16.66
N SER A 468 11.04 -14.65 -16.75
CA SER A 468 9.85 -14.65 -17.62
C SER A 468 8.76 -13.71 -17.08
N LEU A 469 8.03 -13.06 -17.98
CA LEU A 469 6.90 -12.19 -17.67
C LEU A 469 5.85 -12.92 -16.82
N GLN A 470 5.56 -14.18 -17.12
CA GLN A 470 4.59 -14.96 -16.37
C GLN A 470 5.04 -15.18 -14.92
N GLN A 471 6.32 -15.46 -14.71
CA GLN A 471 6.89 -15.62 -13.37
C GLN A 471 6.85 -14.29 -12.61
N LEU A 472 7.23 -13.18 -13.25
CA LEU A 472 7.21 -11.85 -12.64
C LEU A 472 5.80 -11.43 -12.21
N LEU A 473 4.80 -11.62 -13.08
CA LEU A 473 3.39 -11.36 -12.74
C LEU A 473 2.90 -12.27 -11.62
N GLY A 474 3.33 -13.54 -11.60
CA GLY A 474 3.04 -14.48 -10.53
C GLY A 474 3.57 -14.00 -9.17
N LEU A 475 4.81 -13.52 -9.13
CA LEU A 475 5.43 -12.97 -7.92
C LEU A 475 4.72 -11.67 -7.47
N MET A 476 4.27 -10.84 -8.41
CA MET A 476 3.52 -9.60 -8.10
C MET A 476 2.12 -9.85 -7.54
N ARG A 477 1.44 -10.96 -7.88
CA ARG A 477 0.09 -11.23 -7.35
C ARG A 477 0.06 -11.42 -5.83
N GLY A 478 1.21 -11.75 -5.21
CA GLY A 478 1.35 -11.90 -3.76
C GLY A 478 1.85 -10.64 -3.04
N SER A 479 2.21 -9.56 -3.74
CA SER A 479 2.80 -8.35 -3.15
C SER A 479 2.22 -7.09 -3.79
N SER A 480 1.69 -6.18 -2.97
CA SER A 480 1.27 -4.85 -3.41
C SER A 480 2.46 -3.91 -3.67
N SER A 481 3.65 -4.26 -3.15
CA SER A 481 4.86 -3.45 -3.16
C SER A 481 5.54 -3.42 -4.54
N ARG A 482 6.45 -2.44 -4.72
CA ARG A 482 7.34 -2.38 -5.90
C ARG A 482 8.50 -3.37 -5.80
N PHE A 483 8.70 -3.95 -4.62
CA PHE A 483 9.75 -4.91 -4.35
C PHE A 483 9.26 -6.34 -4.54
N VAL A 484 9.99 -7.11 -5.35
CA VAL A 484 9.68 -8.49 -5.70
C VAL A 484 10.84 -9.40 -5.33
N THR A 485 10.62 -10.29 -4.38
CA THR A 485 11.65 -11.24 -3.93
C THR A 485 11.80 -12.39 -4.94
N LEU A 486 13.02 -12.56 -5.47
CA LEU A 486 13.35 -13.66 -6.38
C LEU A 486 13.82 -14.91 -5.63
N ALA A 487 14.72 -14.70 -4.67
CA ALA A 487 15.37 -15.72 -3.86
C ALA A 487 15.85 -15.08 -2.54
N GLU A 488 16.37 -15.89 -1.61
CA GLU A 488 16.92 -15.38 -0.34
C GLU A 488 18.03 -14.36 -0.60
N GLY A 489 17.84 -13.13 -0.11
CA GLY A 489 18.78 -12.01 -0.27
C GLY A 489 18.75 -11.31 -1.65
N GLN A 490 17.85 -11.68 -2.57
CA GLN A 490 17.71 -11.04 -3.88
C GLN A 490 16.31 -10.45 -4.09
N VAL A 491 16.26 -9.13 -4.24
CA VAL A 491 15.02 -8.37 -4.40
C VAL A 491 15.10 -7.50 -5.65
N LEU A 492 14.09 -7.58 -6.50
CA LEU A 492 13.90 -6.66 -7.61
C LEU A 492 13.12 -5.44 -7.12
N ALA A 493 13.63 -4.26 -7.38
CA ALA A 493 12.92 -3.02 -7.19
C ALA A 493 12.41 -2.53 -8.54
N LEU A 494 11.11 -2.69 -8.78
CA LEU A 494 10.48 -2.23 -10.00
C LEU A 494 10.34 -0.71 -9.95
N SER A 495 10.65 -0.02 -11.04
CA SER A 495 10.24 1.38 -11.21
C SER A 495 8.71 1.50 -11.14
N ASP A 496 8.20 2.64 -10.66
CA ASP A 496 6.75 2.86 -10.53
C ASP A 496 6.02 2.69 -11.87
N ARG A 497 6.65 3.14 -12.96
CA ARG A 497 6.15 2.96 -14.33
C ARG A 497 6.04 1.48 -14.69
N LEU A 498 7.10 0.69 -14.51
CA LEU A 498 7.09 -0.74 -14.83
C LEU A 498 6.09 -1.51 -13.96
N LYS A 499 6.05 -1.22 -12.65
CA LYS A 499 5.05 -1.78 -11.72
C LYS A 499 3.63 -1.51 -12.22
N GLN A 500 3.35 -0.29 -12.67
CA GLN A 500 2.04 0.07 -13.17
C GLN A 500 1.70 -0.64 -14.50
N GLN A 501 2.65 -0.69 -15.43
CA GLN A 501 2.52 -1.40 -16.71
C GLN A 501 2.23 -2.89 -16.49
N LEU A 502 2.96 -3.55 -15.58
CA LEU A 502 2.75 -4.96 -15.23
C LEU A 502 1.41 -5.21 -14.55
N LYS A 503 0.98 -4.31 -13.64
CA LYS A 503 -0.35 -4.40 -13.00
C LYS A 503 -1.50 -4.28 -13.99
N ASP A 504 -1.37 -3.37 -14.96
CA ASP A 504 -2.39 -3.16 -15.98
C ASP A 504 -2.41 -4.33 -16.98
N LEU A 505 -1.23 -4.83 -17.39
CA LEU A 505 -1.08 -6.01 -18.22
C LEU A 505 -1.65 -7.25 -17.54
N ASP A 506 -1.39 -7.45 -16.23
CA ASP A 506 -2.04 -8.51 -15.47
C ASP A 506 -3.55 -8.37 -15.59
N GLY A 507 -4.12 -7.19 -15.30
CA GLY A 507 -5.57 -6.94 -15.33
C GLY A 507 -6.25 -7.30 -16.66
N LEU A 508 -5.55 -7.19 -17.78
CA LEU A 508 -6.05 -7.57 -19.11
C LEU A 508 -5.76 -9.04 -19.47
N ALA A 509 -4.62 -9.58 -19.02
CA ALA A 509 -4.13 -10.88 -19.43
C ALA A 509 -4.94 -12.03 -18.86
N GLN A 510 -5.11 -13.07 -19.68
CA GLN A 510 -5.65 -14.36 -19.29
C GLN A 510 -4.54 -15.41 -19.38
N THR A 511 -4.43 -16.27 -18.38
CA THR A 511 -3.43 -17.35 -18.39
C THR A 511 -4.06 -18.61 -19.01
N SER A 512 -3.47 -19.12 -20.08
CA SER A 512 -3.89 -20.35 -20.75
C SER A 512 -2.87 -21.46 -20.53
N LYS A 513 -3.36 -22.68 -20.25
CA LYS A 513 -2.51 -23.87 -20.02
C LYS A 513 -1.63 -24.27 -21.22
N LYS A 514 -1.97 -23.82 -22.44
CA LYS A 514 -1.26 -24.21 -23.69
C LYS A 514 -0.46 -23.08 -24.35
N ALA A 515 -0.68 -21.81 -23.98
CA ALA A 515 -0.20 -20.67 -24.76
C ALA A 515 0.26 -19.46 -23.92
N GLY A 516 0.57 -19.67 -22.62
CA GLY A 516 1.06 -18.61 -21.75
C GLY A 516 0.04 -17.50 -21.48
N LEU A 517 0.49 -16.24 -21.50
CA LEU A 517 -0.38 -15.07 -21.36
C LEU A 517 -1.11 -14.78 -22.68
N GLN A 518 -2.41 -14.52 -22.59
CA GLN A 518 -3.26 -14.18 -23.72
C GLN A 518 -3.99 -12.86 -23.48
N LEU A 519 -4.03 -12.01 -24.51
CA LEU A 519 -4.80 -10.77 -24.53
C LEU A 519 -5.84 -10.78 -25.67
N PRO A 520 -6.98 -10.12 -25.51
CA PRO A 520 -7.91 -9.88 -26.62
C PRO A 520 -7.25 -8.99 -27.69
N HIS A 521 -7.64 -9.13 -28.96
CA HIS A 521 -7.18 -8.23 -30.03
C HIS A 521 -7.49 -6.75 -29.74
N ALA A 522 -8.56 -6.46 -29.01
CA ALA A 522 -8.90 -5.09 -28.59
C ALA A 522 -7.86 -4.46 -27.64
N ALA A 523 -7.10 -5.27 -26.91
CA ALA A 523 -6.01 -4.78 -26.06
C ALA A 523 -4.79 -4.30 -26.87
N ALA A 524 -4.80 -4.48 -28.20
CA ALA A 524 -3.74 -4.02 -29.08
C ALA A 524 -3.47 -2.52 -28.95
N ALA A 525 -4.54 -1.72 -28.97
CA ALA A 525 -4.47 -0.27 -28.82
C ALA A 525 -3.87 0.12 -27.46
N TRP A 526 -4.27 -0.58 -26.40
CA TRP A 526 -3.73 -0.35 -25.06
C TRP A 526 -2.24 -0.70 -24.98
N LEU A 527 -1.84 -1.86 -25.52
CA LEU A 527 -0.44 -2.30 -25.54
C LEU A 527 0.46 -1.30 -26.27
N SER A 528 0.02 -0.78 -27.42
CA SER A 528 0.83 0.18 -28.20
C SER A 528 1.00 1.53 -27.51
N GLU A 529 0.00 1.98 -26.74
CA GLU A 529 0.00 3.31 -26.12
C GLU A 529 0.63 3.32 -24.72
N GLN A 530 0.39 2.27 -23.92
CA GLN A 530 0.73 2.26 -22.49
C GLN A 530 2.03 1.53 -22.15
N LEU A 531 2.56 0.69 -23.05
CA LEU A 531 3.86 0.03 -22.90
C LEU A 531 5.01 0.80 -23.57
N ASP A 532 4.86 2.11 -23.74
CA ASP A 532 5.96 2.96 -24.18
C ASP A 532 7.20 2.74 -23.28
N GLY A 533 8.37 2.60 -23.90
CA GLY A 533 9.64 2.25 -23.25
C GLY A 533 9.94 0.76 -23.05
N VAL A 534 9.04 -0.16 -23.44
CA VAL A 534 9.28 -1.62 -23.46
C VAL A 534 9.67 -2.06 -24.89
N ASP A 535 10.63 -3.00 -25.04
CA ASP A 535 10.97 -3.57 -26.34
C ASP A 535 9.87 -4.52 -26.82
N LEU A 536 8.92 -4.00 -27.61
CA LEU A 536 7.80 -4.75 -28.16
C LEU A 536 8.13 -5.29 -29.54
N LYS A 537 8.33 -6.60 -29.62
CA LYS A 537 8.44 -7.34 -30.89
C LYS A 537 7.12 -8.04 -31.15
N GLY A 538 6.68 -8.09 -32.40
CA GLY A 538 5.52 -8.92 -32.72
C GLY A 538 5.57 -9.46 -34.12
N ASP A 539 4.71 -10.44 -34.37
CA ASP A 539 4.55 -11.01 -35.68
C ASP A 539 4.02 -9.99 -36.71
N LYS A 540 3.99 -10.40 -37.98
CA LYS A 540 3.58 -9.50 -39.07
C LYS A 540 2.16 -8.98 -38.86
N ALA A 541 1.23 -9.83 -38.42
CA ALA A 541 -0.17 -9.47 -38.21
C ALA A 541 -0.35 -8.47 -37.07
N TRP A 542 0.41 -8.61 -35.98
CA TRP A 542 0.45 -7.64 -34.89
C TRP A 542 0.96 -6.28 -35.37
N ARG A 543 2.10 -6.26 -36.07
CA ARG A 543 2.69 -5.02 -36.61
C ARG A 543 1.75 -4.31 -37.57
N GLU A 544 1.11 -5.04 -38.48
CA GLU A 544 0.10 -4.47 -39.39
C GLU A 544 -1.08 -3.87 -38.62
N ARG A 545 -1.49 -4.47 -37.49
CA ARG A 545 -2.57 -3.96 -36.64
C ARG A 545 -2.15 -2.71 -35.86
N VAL A 546 -0.95 -2.68 -35.29
CA VAL A 546 -0.41 -1.49 -34.62
C VAL A 546 -0.23 -0.34 -35.60
N ASP A 547 0.32 -0.61 -36.79
CA ASP A 547 0.43 0.39 -37.86
C ASP A 547 -0.93 0.90 -38.32
N ALA A 548 -1.93 0.03 -38.42
CA ALA A 548 -3.30 0.42 -38.76
C ALA A 548 -3.92 1.29 -37.66
N LEU A 549 -3.65 1.01 -36.39
CA LEU A 549 -4.08 1.82 -35.25
C LEU A 549 -3.41 3.19 -35.26
N ALA A 550 -2.08 3.26 -35.42
CA ALA A 550 -1.34 4.51 -35.50
C ALA A 550 -1.83 5.41 -36.65
N LYS A 551 -1.98 4.82 -37.85
CA LYS A 551 -2.54 5.51 -39.02
C LYS A 551 -3.99 5.97 -38.80
N ALA A 552 -4.78 5.21 -38.05
CA ALA A 552 -6.14 5.61 -37.71
C ALA A 552 -6.13 6.78 -36.71
N THR A 553 -5.25 6.78 -35.71
CA THR A 553 -5.15 7.87 -34.72
C THR A 553 -4.81 9.22 -35.36
N GLU A 554 -3.89 9.22 -36.32
CA GLU A 554 -3.49 10.41 -37.08
C GLU A 554 -4.50 10.81 -38.16
N TRP A 555 -5.44 9.93 -38.49
CA TRP A 555 -6.39 10.19 -39.55
C TRP A 555 -7.40 11.26 -39.12
N ASP A 556 -7.36 12.39 -39.81
CA ASP A 556 -8.42 13.38 -39.79
C ASP A 556 -9.54 12.96 -40.76
N ALA A 557 -10.56 12.30 -40.22
CA ALA A 557 -11.70 11.84 -41.00
C ALA A 557 -12.50 13.05 -41.53
N PRO A 558 -12.60 13.23 -42.87
CA PRO A 558 -13.36 14.34 -43.42
C PRO A 558 -14.85 14.10 -43.22
N VAL A 559 -15.56 15.11 -42.72
CA VAL A 559 -17.01 15.06 -42.56
C VAL A 559 -17.67 14.83 -43.95
N PRO A 560 -18.60 13.88 -44.09
CA PRO A 560 -19.23 13.60 -45.38
C PRO A 560 -19.96 14.81 -45.93
N ARG A 561 -19.67 15.18 -47.18
CA ARG A 561 -20.30 16.35 -47.85
C ARG A 561 -21.82 16.19 -48.04
N THR A 562 -22.34 14.97 -47.95
CA THR A 562 -23.76 14.65 -48.08
C THR A 562 -24.54 14.87 -46.80
N ILE A 563 -23.89 15.18 -45.67
CA ILE A 563 -24.59 15.55 -44.44
C ILE A 563 -25.19 16.96 -44.59
N GLN A 564 -26.47 17.10 -44.30
CA GLN A 564 -27.21 18.37 -44.31
C GLN A 564 -27.18 19.01 -42.92
N ALA A 565 -26.00 19.10 -42.32
CA ALA A 565 -25.78 19.72 -41.02
C ALA A 565 -24.36 20.29 -40.93
N GLU A 566 -24.22 21.44 -40.28
CA GLU A 566 -22.91 21.95 -39.89
C GLU A 566 -22.57 21.40 -38.49
N LEU A 567 -21.54 20.56 -38.42
CA LEU A 567 -21.08 19.99 -37.14
C LEU A 567 -20.25 21.02 -36.39
N ARG A 568 -20.61 21.25 -35.11
CA ARG A 568 -19.79 22.02 -34.16
C ARG A 568 -18.46 21.32 -33.90
N ASP A 569 -17.47 22.04 -33.38
CA ASP A 569 -16.11 21.50 -33.15
C ASP A 569 -16.11 20.23 -32.31
N TYR A 570 -16.84 20.20 -31.19
CA TYR A 570 -16.94 19.00 -30.37
C TYR A 570 -17.67 17.86 -31.13
N GLN A 571 -18.70 18.16 -31.93
CA GLN A 571 -19.40 17.14 -32.72
C GLN A 571 -18.49 16.55 -33.80
N ARG A 572 -17.68 17.38 -34.45
CA ARG A 572 -16.65 16.97 -35.40
C ARG A 572 -15.61 16.07 -34.73
N GLN A 573 -15.10 16.45 -33.56
CA GLN A 573 -14.16 15.64 -32.79
C GLN A 573 -14.77 14.28 -32.39
N GLY A 574 -16.04 14.26 -31.98
CA GLY A 574 -16.71 13.01 -31.63
C GLY A 574 -16.94 12.11 -32.84
N TYR A 575 -17.32 12.67 -33.98
CA TYR A 575 -17.39 11.96 -35.27
C TYR A 575 -16.02 11.38 -35.67
N GLN A 576 -14.96 12.20 -35.65
CA GLN A 576 -13.60 11.77 -35.98
C GLN A 576 -13.16 10.64 -35.05
N TRP A 577 -13.34 10.79 -33.74
CA TRP A 577 -13.02 9.75 -32.75
C TRP A 577 -13.72 8.42 -33.07
N MET A 578 -15.03 8.43 -33.34
CA MET A 578 -15.76 7.23 -33.73
C MET A 578 -15.26 6.65 -35.07
N ALA A 579 -14.94 7.51 -36.05
CA ALA A 579 -14.44 7.08 -37.35
C ALA A 579 -13.07 6.38 -37.25
N ARG A 580 -12.20 6.85 -36.36
CA ARG A 580 -10.89 6.22 -36.08
C ARG A 580 -11.08 4.83 -35.49
N LEU A 581 -11.91 4.68 -34.45
CA LEU A 581 -12.21 3.37 -33.86
C LEU A 581 -12.85 2.42 -34.87
N ALA A 582 -13.80 2.92 -35.68
CA ALA A 582 -14.46 2.13 -36.72
C ALA A 582 -13.50 1.66 -37.82
N ARG A 583 -12.48 2.47 -38.16
CA ARG A 583 -11.43 2.07 -39.10
C ARG A 583 -10.48 1.02 -38.51
N SER A 584 -10.32 1.01 -37.19
CA SER A 584 -9.50 0.05 -36.46
C SER A 584 -10.24 -1.24 -36.08
N GLY A 585 -11.52 -1.38 -36.43
CA GLY A 585 -12.35 -2.53 -36.05
C GLY A 585 -12.65 -2.60 -34.55
N LEU A 586 -12.58 -1.46 -33.85
CA LEU A 586 -12.84 -1.34 -32.42
C LEU A 586 -14.20 -0.69 -32.18
N GLY A 587 -14.95 -1.18 -31.20
CA GLY A 587 -16.23 -0.62 -30.80
C GLY A 587 -16.09 0.66 -29.97
N ALA A 588 -17.11 1.51 -30.02
CA ALA A 588 -17.12 2.83 -29.39
C ALA A 588 -18.35 3.05 -28.50
N CYS A 589 -18.19 3.78 -27.40
CA CYS A 589 -19.29 4.26 -26.56
C CYS A 589 -19.28 5.79 -26.52
N LEU A 590 -20.24 6.43 -27.20
CA LEU A 590 -20.47 7.87 -27.15
C LEU A 590 -21.46 8.18 -26.03
N ALA A 591 -20.90 8.62 -24.90
CA ALA A 591 -21.58 8.86 -23.63
C ALA A 591 -21.75 10.36 -23.33
N ASP A 592 -21.85 11.19 -24.37
CA ASP A 592 -22.12 12.62 -24.25
C ASP A 592 -23.46 12.90 -23.54
N ASP A 593 -23.53 14.03 -22.82
CA ASP A 593 -24.77 14.52 -22.22
C ASP A 593 -25.93 14.58 -23.22
N MET A 594 -27.14 14.38 -22.70
CA MET A 594 -28.35 14.47 -23.49
C MET A 594 -28.51 15.85 -24.12
N GLY A 595 -28.72 15.89 -25.44
CA GLY A 595 -28.88 17.14 -26.19
C GLY A 595 -27.61 17.67 -26.85
N LEU A 596 -26.46 17.01 -26.72
CA LEU A 596 -25.23 17.40 -27.44
C LEU A 596 -25.19 16.96 -28.93
N GLY A 597 -26.21 16.24 -29.41
CA GLY A 597 -26.31 15.82 -30.80
C GLY A 597 -25.55 14.52 -31.09
N LYS A 598 -25.77 13.48 -30.28
CA LYS A 598 -25.21 12.14 -30.54
C LYS A 598 -25.69 11.56 -31.88
N THR A 599 -26.97 11.77 -32.21
CA THR A 599 -27.58 11.28 -33.45
C THR A 599 -26.91 11.88 -34.68
N VAL A 600 -26.76 13.21 -34.77
CA VAL A 600 -26.11 13.85 -35.93
C VAL A 600 -24.64 13.42 -36.10
N GLN A 601 -23.89 13.24 -35.00
CA GLN A 601 -22.54 12.68 -35.03
C GLN A 601 -22.54 11.25 -35.57
N THR A 602 -23.55 10.46 -35.20
CA THR A 602 -23.71 9.06 -35.66
C THR A 602 -24.11 9.00 -37.12
N LEU A 603 -24.98 9.90 -37.60
CA LEU A 603 -25.36 9.98 -39.01
C LEU A 603 -24.16 10.34 -39.90
N ALA A 604 -23.28 11.24 -39.44
CA ALA A 604 -22.01 11.51 -40.12
C ALA A 604 -21.16 10.24 -40.26
N LEU A 605 -21.10 9.42 -39.21
CA LEU A 605 -20.39 8.14 -39.25
C LEU A 605 -21.04 7.12 -40.19
N LEU A 606 -22.36 6.97 -40.14
CA LEU A 606 -23.11 6.06 -41.03
C LEU A 606 -22.94 6.46 -42.51
N LEU A 607 -22.98 7.76 -42.82
CA LEU A 607 -22.71 8.27 -44.17
C LEU A 607 -21.29 7.92 -44.64
N GLN A 608 -20.29 8.05 -43.77
CA GLN A 608 -18.90 7.70 -44.10
C GLN A 608 -18.74 6.20 -44.36
N ARG A 609 -19.48 5.36 -43.63
CA ARG A 609 -19.45 3.89 -43.72
C ARG A 609 -20.47 3.31 -44.70
N ALA A 610 -21.31 4.13 -45.34
CA ALA A 610 -22.44 3.68 -46.17
C ALA A 610 -22.03 2.70 -47.28
N LYS A 611 -20.84 2.88 -47.88
CA LYS A 611 -20.34 2.02 -48.96
C LYS A 611 -19.92 0.61 -48.50
N LEU A 612 -19.75 0.40 -47.18
CA LEU A 612 -19.30 -0.87 -46.62
C LEU A 612 -20.44 -1.89 -46.46
N GLY A 613 -21.71 -1.43 -46.48
CA GLY A 613 -22.89 -2.28 -46.32
C GLY A 613 -24.00 -1.59 -45.55
N SER A 614 -25.02 -2.37 -45.15
CA SER A 614 -26.16 -1.87 -44.40
C SER A 614 -25.85 -1.64 -42.92
N ALA A 615 -26.49 -0.66 -42.30
CA ALA A 615 -26.41 -0.40 -40.87
C ALA A 615 -27.68 -0.83 -40.12
N LEU A 616 -27.51 -1.24 -38.86
CA LEU A 616 -28.61 -1.52 -37.93
C LEU A 616 -28.61 -0.50 -36.80
N VAL A 617 -29.74 0.16 -36.59
CA VAL A 617 -29.99 1.01 -35.43
C VAL A 617 -30.99 0.32 -34.51
N LEU A 618 -30.54 -0.03 -33.31
CA LEU A 618 -31.38 -0.53 -32.23
C LEU A 618 -31.72 0.62 -31.28
N ALA A 619 -33.01 0.93 -31.19
CA ALA A 619 -33.50 2.01 -30.34
C ALA A 619 -34.74 1.56 -29.55
N PRO A 620 -35.13 2.26 -28.47
CA PRO A 620 -36.46 2.05 -27.90
C PRO A 620 -37.54 2.32 -28.96
N THR A 621 -38.63 1.55 -28.95
CA THR A 621 -39.70 1.60 -29.98
C THR A 621 -40.18 3.01 -30.31
N SER A 622 -40.21 3.87 -29.29
CA SER A 622 -40.63 5.25 -29.38
C SER A 622 -39.71 6.19 -30.15
N VAL A 623 -38.41 5.85 -30.23
CA VAL A 623 -37.39 6.70 -30.86
C VAL A 623 -37.13 6.26 -32.30
N CYS A 624 -37.66 5.10 -32.71
CA CYS A 624 -37.46 4.58 -34.05
C CYS A 624 -37.96 5.54 -35.14
N SER A 625 -39.11 6.19 -34.96
CA SER A 625 -39.62 7.17 -35.92
C SER A 625 -38.75 8.43 -35.96
N ASN A 626 -38.26 8.89 -34.80
CA ASN A 626 -37.35 10.03 -34.71
C ASN A 626 -36.05 9.77 -35.47
N TRP A 627 -35.51 8.54 -35.44
CA TRP A 627 -34.36 8.16 -36.26
C TRP A 627 -34.63 8.30 -37.75
N ARG A 628 -35.79 7.86 -38.25
CA ARG A 628 -36.18 8.08 -39.66
C ARG A 628 -36.24 9.56 -39.99
N ASP A 629 -36.90 10.36 -39.14
CA ASP A 629 -37.08 11.79 -39.39
C ASP A 629 -35.72 12.53 -39.37
N GLU A 630 -34.82 12.17 -38.45
CA GLU A 630 -33.46 12.70 -38.40
C GLU A 630 -32.59 12.25 -39.59
N ILE A 631 -32.73 11.01 -40.06
CA ILE A 631 -32.06 10.53 -41.28
C ILE A 631 -32.53 11.34 -42.49
N HIS A 632 -33.84 11.51 -42.69
CA HIS A 632 -34.36 12.33 -43.79
C HIS A 632 -33.91 13.79 -43.71
N ARG A 633 -33.80 14.34 -42.50
CA ARG A 633 -33.36 15.73 -42.29
C ARG A 633 -31.87 15.93 -42.51
N PHE A 634 -31.02 15.06 -41.96
CA PHE A 634 -29.58 15.30 -41.90
C PHE A 634 -28.76 14.43 -42.84
N ALA A 635 -29.27 13.27 -43.25
CA ALA A 635 -28.57 12.31 -44.09
C ALA A 635 -29.50 11.70 -45.17
N PRO A 636 -30.16 12.52 -46.01
CA PRO A 636 -31.18 12.03 -46.95
C PRO A 636 -30.65 11.10 -48.05
N SER A 637 -29.32 10.98 -48.21
CA SER A 637 -28.69 9.99 -49.08
C SER A 637 -28.68 8.57 -48.51
N LEU A 638 -29.07 8.38 -47.24
CA LEU A 638 -29.27 7.07 -46.64
C LEU A 638 -30.72 6.62 -46.86
N GLU A 639 -30.90 5.37 -47.25
CA GLU A 639 -32.23 4.76 -47.36
C GLU A 639 -32.60 4.12 -46.02
N VAL A 640 -33.71 4.56 -45.41
CA VAL A 640 -34.12 4.09 -44.07
C VAL A 640 -35.33 3.18 -44.15
N HIS A 641 -35.26 2.03 -43.48
CA HIS A 641 -36.38 1.10 -43.30
C HIS A 641 -36.71 0.97 -41.81
N ILE A 642 -37.99 1.02 -41.46
CA ILE A 642 -38.46 0.79 -40.10
C ILE A 642 -39.01 -0.64 -40.00
N TYR A 643 -38.34 -1.50 -39.22
CA TYR A 643 -38.64 -2.94 -39.19
C TYR A 643 -40.08 -3.29 -38.80
N HIS A 644 -40.67 -2.50 -37.88
CA HIS A 644 -42.04 -2.75 -37.41
C HIS A 644 -43.13 -2.26 -38.36
N GLU A 645 -42.79 -1.39 -39.31
CA GLU A 645 -43.72 -0.85 -40.33
C GLU A 645 -43.78 -1.74 -41.58
N ALA A 646 -42.87 -2.70 -41.72
CA ALA A 646 -42.77 -3.51 -42.92
C ALA A 646 -43.87 -4.58 -43.03
N ALA A 647 -44.50 -4.63 -44.21
CA ALA A 647 -45.51 -5.61 -44.54
C ALA A 647 -44.94 -7.05 -44.62
N ASP A 648 -43.75 -7.21 -45.21
CA ASP A 648 -42.98 -8.46 -45.20
C ASP A 648 -41.58 -8.23 -44.62
N ARG A 649 -41.40 -8.67 -43.37
CA ARG A 649 -40.13 -8.53 -42.63
C ARG A 649 -38.99 -9.35 -43.21
N ARG A 650 -39.28 -10.47 -43.88
CA ARG A 650 -38.24 -11.33 -44.46
C ARG A 650 -37.66 -10.73 -45.73
N GLN A 651 -38.49 -10.00 -46.49
CA GLN A 651 -38.06 -9.35 -47.72
C GLN A 651 -37.08 -8.21 -47.46
N ILE A 652 -37.24 -7.46 -46.36
CA ILE A 652 -36.29 -6.38 -45.98
C ILE A 652 -34.85 -6.87 -46.00
N PHE A 653 -34.56 -8.01 -45.36
CA PHE A 653 -33.18 -8.51 -45.27
C PHE A 653 -32.56 -8.87 -46.63
N LYS A 654 -33.39 -9.16 -47.65
CA LYS A 654 -32.91 -9.40 -49.02
C LYS A 654 -32.63 -8.10 -49.77
N ASP A 655 -33.36 -7.03 -49.43
CA ASP A 655 -33.27 -5.74 -50.10
C ASP A 655 -32.20 -4.83 -49.47
N LEU A 656 -31.71 -5.15 -48.27
CA LEU A 656 -30.67 -4.39 -47.58
C LEU A 656 -29.33 -4.44 -48.32
N GLY A 657 -28.83 -3.27 -48.70
CA GLY A 657 -27.53 -3.08 -49.34
C GLY A 657 -26.72 -1.91 -48.78
N PRO A 658 -25.61 -1.54 -49.45
CA PRO A 658 -24.82 -0.35 -49.11
C PRO A 658 -25.68 0.92 -49.07
N GLY A 659 -25.56 1.70 -47.99
CA GLY A 659 -26.33 2.93 -47.78
C GLY A 659 -27.70 2.74 -47.15
N HIS A 660 -28.13 1.50 -46.90
CA HIS A 660 -29.40 1.22 -46.24
C HIS A 660 -29.23 1.19 -44.71
N VAL A 661 -30.20 1.71 -43.99
CA VAL A 661 -30.26 1.74 -42.52
C VAL A 661 -31.56 1.08 -42.06
N LEU A 662 -31.46 -0.05 -41.38
CA LEU A 662 -32.59 -0.68 -40.72
C LEU A 662 -32.71 -0.15 -39.29
N VAL A 663 -33.88 0.36 -38.91
CA VAL A 663 -34.19 0.75 -37.54
C VAL A 663 -35.16 -0.25 -36.92
N ALA A 664 -34.76 -0.85 -35.80
CA ALA A 664 -35.55 -1.86 -35.10
C ALA A 664 -35.58 -1.61 -33.60
N SER A 665 -36.63 -2.10 -32.93
CA SER A 665 -36.70 -2.02 -31.47
C SER A 665 -36.01 -3.21 -30.82
N TYR A 666 -35.44 -3.00 -29.64
CA TYR A 666 -34.80 -4.07 -28.86
C TYR A 666 -35.71 -5.29 -28.61
N GLY A 667 -37.03 -5.07 -28.47
CA GLY A 667 -38.01 -6.14 -28.27
C GLY A 667 -38.20 -7.01 -29.51
N LEU A 668 -38.19 -6.40 -30.70
CA LEU A 668 -38.35 -7.13 -31.97
C LEU A 668 -37.11 -7.95 -32.31
N VAL A 669 -35.91 -7.40 -32.05
CA VAL A 669 -34.67 -8.16 -32.24
C VAL A 669 -34.58 -9.36 -31.30
N GLN A 670 -35.09 -9.25 -30.08
CA GLN A 670 -35.18 -10.39 -29.16
C GLN A 670 -36.10 -11.50 -29.69
N GLN A 671 -37.17 -11.14 -30.42
CA GLN A 671 -38.13 -12.10 -30.99
C GLN A 671 -37.58 -12.74 -32.27
N ASP A 672 -37.06 -11.93 -33.18
CA ASP A 672 -36.65 -12.35 -34.54
C ASP A 672 -35.13 -12.51 -34.66
N GLY A 673 -34.44 -12.81 -33.55
CA GLY A 673 -32.97 -12.73 -33.43
C GLY A 673 -32.19 -13.52 -34.48
N GLU A 674 -32.69 -14.69 -34.90
CA GLU A 674 -32.05 -15.53 -35.92
C GLU A 674 -31.88 -14.81 -37.27
N ALA A 675 -32.86 -14.00 -37.68
CA ALA A 675 -32.78 -13.24 -38.93
C ALA A 675 -31.72 -12.12 -38.83
N PHE A 676 -31.64 -11.47 -37.67
CA PHE A 676 -30.68 -10.38 -37.44
C PHE A 676 -29.23 -10.88 -37.29
N THR A 677 -29.02 -12.07 -36.71
CA THR A 677 -27.69 -12.67 -36.56
C THR A 677 -27.16 -13.31 -37.85
N ALA A 678 -28.05 -13.74 -38.75
CA ALA A 678 -27.68 -14.27 -40.07
C ALA A 678 -27.16 -13.19 -41.03
N HIS A 679 -27.54 -11.92 -40.83
CA HIS A 679 -27.09 -10.79 -41.65
C HIS A 679 -25.82 -10.15 -41.10
N THR A 680 -24.88 -9.77 -41.98
CA THR A 680 -23.67 -9.04 -41.60
C THR A 680 -23.88 -7.55 -41.74
N TRP A 681 -23.66 -6.81 -40.66
CA TRP A 681 -23.86 -5.36 -40.59
C TRP A 681 -22.54 -4.61 -40.75
N ALA A 682 -22.53 -3.56 -41.56
CA ALA A 682 -21.40 -2.65 -41.61
C ALA A 682 -21.28 -1.84 -40.30
N SER A 683 -22.41 -1.45 -39.73
CA SER A 683 -22.46 -0.71 -38.46
C SER A 683 -23.65 -1.16 -37.63
N LEU A 684 -23.43 -1.40 -36.34
CA LEU A 684 -24.46 -1.60 -35.33
C LEU A 684 -24.46 -0.40 -34.37
N VAL A 685 -25.59 0.31 -34.29
CA VAL A 685 -25.80 1.43 -33.38
C VAL A 685 -26.80 0.99 -32.30
N LEU A 686 -26.40 1.15 -31.04
CA LEU A 686 -27.19 0.82 -29.85
C LEU A 686 -27.57 2.14 -29.17
N ASP A 687 -28.75 2.66 -29.51
CA ASP A 687 -29.27 3.89 -28.91
C ASP A 687 -29.96 3.61 -27.58
N GLU A 688 -29.79 4.50 -26.61
CA GLU A 688 -30.19 4.30 -25.21
C GLU A 688 -29.70 2.93 -24.69
N ALA A 689 -28.38 2.69 -24.79
CA ALA A 689 -27.75 1.39 -24.54
C ALA A 689 -27.94 0.85 -23.10
N GLN A 690 -28.44 1.66 -22.17
CA GLN A 690 -28.94 1.25 -20.85
C GLN A 690 -29.98 0.11 -20.93
N ALA A 691 -30.65 -0.05 -22.08
CA ALA A 691 -31.51 -1.19 -22.39
C ALA A 691 -30.80 -2.56 -22.31
N LEU A 692 -29.46 -2.58 -22.31
CA LEU A 692 -28.59 -3.77 -22.34
C LEU A 692 -27.77 -3.93 -21.04
N LYS A 693 -28.15 -3.25 -19.96
CA LYS A 693 -27.39 -3.22 -18.70
C LYS A 693 -27.18 -4.57 -18.02
N ASN A 694 -28.03 -5.55 -18.30
CA ASN A 694 -27.90 -6.90 -17.74
C ASN A 694 -27.62 -7.92 -18.85
N ALA A 695 -26.38 -8.42 -18.86
CA ALA A 695 -25.89 -9.42 -19.82
C ALA A 695 -26.64 -10.77 -19.77
N ALA A 696 -27.29 -11.10 -18.65
CA ALA A 696 -28.08 -12.33 -18.53
C ALA A 696 -29.43 -12.25 -19.26
N THR A 697 -29.87 -11.05 -19.68
CA THR A 697 -31.14 -10.90 -20.39
C THR A 697 -31.05 -11.47 -21.80
N LYS A 698 -32.13 -12.11 -22.27
CA LYS A 698 -32.22 -12.64 -23.64
C LYS A 698 -31.93 -11.56 -24.69
N ARG A 699 -32.34 -10.32 -24.43
CA ARG A 699 -32.03 -9.15 -25.26
C ARG A 699 -30.52 -8.93 -25.41
N ALA A 700 -29.78 -8.84 -24.29
CA ALA A 700 -28.34 -8.61 -24.33
C ALA A 700 -27.59 -9.78 -25.00
N GLN A 701 -28.04 -11.01 -24.77
CA GLN A 701 -27.49 -12.21 -25.40
C GLN A 701 -27.68 -12.23 -26.92
N VAL A 702 -28.86 -11.86 -27.44
CA VAL A 702 -29.07 -11.79 -28.89
C VAL A 702 -28.26 -10.67 -29.50
N VAL A 703 -28.22 -9.49 -28.87
CA VAL A 703 -27.46 -8.33 -29.38
C VAL A 703 -25.95 -8.61 -29.41
N SER A 704 -25.39 -9.31 -28.43
CA SER A 704 -23.96 -9.66 -28.43
C SER A 704 -23.56 -10.62 -29.55
N GLN A 705 -24.51 -11.43 -30.05
CA GLN A 705 -24.32 -12.38 -31.14
C GLN A 705 -24.46 -11.77 -32.54
N LEU A 706 -24.90 -10.51 -32.66
CA LEU A 706 -25.04 -9.85 -33.96
C LEU A 706 -23.69 -9.68 -34.66
N ASN A 707 -23.63 -10.07 -35.94
CA ASN A 707 -22.41 -9.94 -36.73
C ASN A 707 -22.29 -8.51 -37.29
N ALA A 708 -21.41 -7.70 -36.71
CA ALA A 708 -21.22 -6.31 -37.13
C ALA A 708 -19.73 -5.95 -37.15
N ASP A 709 -19.28 -5.30 -38.23
CA ASP A 709 -17.90 -4.82 -38.39
C ASP A 709 -17.56 -3.72 -37.37
N PHE A 710 -18.49 -2.78 -37.15
CA PHE A 710 -18.35 -1.74 -36.15
C PHE A 710 -19.57 -1.68 -35.22
N ARG A 711 -19.32 -1.51 -33.92
CA ARG A 711 -20.36 -1.43 -32.88
C ARG A 711 -20.25 -0.10 -32.13
N LEU A 712 -21.35 0.65 -32.08
CA LEU A 712 -21.45 1.94 -31.43
C LEU A 712 -22.56 1.91 -30.38
N ALA A 713 -22.28 2.31 -29.16
CA ALA A 713 -23.28 2.57 -28.14
C ALA A 713 -23.46 4.07 -27.93
N LEU A 714 -24.72 4.51 -27.88
CA LEU A 714 -25.10 5.85 -27.47
C LEU A 714 -25.78 5.77 -26.11
N SER A 715 -25.25 6.50 -25.13
CA SER A 715 -25.86 6.58 -23.80
C SER A 715 -25.79 8.01 -23.25
N GLY A 716 -26.80 8.44 -22.49
CA GLY A 716 -26.72 9.66 -21.68
C GLY A 716 -26.05 9.43 -20.33
N THR A 717 -26.05 8.19 -19.86
CA THR A 717 -25.55 7.73 -18.56
C THR A 717 -24.90 6.36 -18.77
N PRO A 718 -23.59 6.30 -19.11
CA PRO A 718 -22.95 5.04 -19.50
C PRO A 718 -22.89 4.02 -18.35
N VAL A 719 -22.97 4.47 -17.10
CA VAL A 719 -23.12 3.65 -15.91
C VAL A 719 -24.22 4.30 -15.07
N GLU A 720 -25.39 3.64 -14.96
CA GLU A 720 -26.47 4.17 -14.13
C GLU A 720 -26.22 3.82 -12.66
N ASN A 721 -25.86 2.56 -12.36
CA ASN A 721 -25.84 2.10 -10.96
C ASN A 721 -24.76 1.07 -10.59
N ARG A 722 -24.24 0.24 -11.52
CA ARG A 722 -23.31 -0.87 -11.18
C ARG A 722 -22.22 -1.09 -12.22
N LEU A 723 -21.03 -1.55 -11.81
CA LEU A 723 -19.93 -1.84 -12.74
C LEU A 723 -20.22 -3.01 -13.69
N SER A 724 -21.13 -3.91 -13.30
CA SER A 724 -21.63 -4.98 -14.17
C SER A 724 -22.35 -4.47 -15.43
N GLU A 725 -22.95 -3.28 -15.37
CA GLU A 725 -23.60 -2.63 -16.52
C GLU A 725 -22.56 -2.18 -17.56
N LEU A 726 -21.45 -1.61 -17.06
CA LEU A 726 -20.30 -1.24 -17.89
C LEU A 726 -19.70 -2.47 -18.57
N TRP A 727 -19.52 -3.57 -17.83
CA TRP A 727 -19.02 -4.82 -18.39
C TRP A 727 -19.94 -5.36 -19.49
N SER A 728 -21.25 -5.39 -19.24
CA SER A 728 -22.25 -5.82 -20.24
C SER A 728 -22.08 -5.03 -21.54
N LEU A 729 -22.03 -3.70 -21.45
CA LEU A 729 -21.88 -2.83 -22.61
C LEU A 729 -20.54 -3.03 -23.33
N MET A 730 -19.43 -3.05 -22.59
CA MET A 730 -18.10 -3.19 -23.17
C MET A 730 -17.88 -4.58 -23.79
N SER A 731 -18.48 -5.63 -23.23
CA SER A 731 -18.44 -6.97 -23.80
C SER A 731 -19.17 -7.06 -25.15
N ILE A 732 -20.19 -6.24 -25.36
CA ILE A 732 -20.88 -6.12 -26.66
C ILE A 732 -20.04 -5.28 -27.61
N LEU A 733 -19.48 -4.15 -27.19
CA LEU A 733 -18.73 -3.27 -28.08
C LEU A 733 -17.37 -3.86 -28.50
N ASN A 734 -16.62 -4.39 -27.53
CA ASN A 734 -15.27 -4.92 -27.69
C ASN A 734 -15.17 -6.28 -27.01
N PRO A 735 -15.67 -7.36 -27.64
CA PRO A 735 -15.67 -8.70 -27.07
C PRO A 735 -14.28 -9.13 -26.58
N GLY A 736 -14.24 -9.66 -25.36
CA GLY A 736 -13.01 -10.14 -24.71
C GLY A 736 -12.23 -9.09 -23.93
N LEU A 737 -12.38 -7.78 -24.20
CA LEU A 737 -11.57 -6.70 -23.59
C LEU A 737 -11.46 -6.80 -22.05
N LEU A 738 -12.57 -7.08 -21.37
CA LEU A 738 -12.66 -7.17 -19.91
C LEU A 738 -12.77 -8.61 -19.38
N GLY A 739 -12.51 -9.61 -20.24
CA GLY A 739 -12.67 -11.03 -19.92
C GLY A 739 -14.14 -11.43 -19.66
N SER A 740 -14.32 -12.60 -19.05
CA SER A 740 -15.63 -13.12 -18.66
C SER A 740 -16.22 -12.35 -17.47
N ALA A 741 -17.54 -12.45 -17.27
CA ALA A 741 -18.23 -11.80 -16.14
C ALA A 741 -17.61 -12.16 -14.77
N SER A 742 -17.22 -13.42 -14.59
CA SER A 742 -16.59 -13.90 -13.35
C SER A 742 -15.20 -13.27 -13.15
N GLN A 743 -14.39 -13.21 -14.19
CA GLN A 743 -13.06 -12.58 -14.13
C GLN A 743 -13.19 -11.07 -13.89
N PHE A 744 -14.14 -10.40 -14.53
CA PHE A 744 -14.40 -8.98 -14.28
C PHE A 744 -14.83 -8.73 -12.83
N GLN A 745 -15.67 -9.62 -12.28
CA GLN A 745 -16.09 -9.54 -10.88
C GLN A 745 -14.92 -9.72 -9.91
N GLU A 746 -14.03 -10.66 -10.18
CA GLU A 746 -12.88 -10.93 -9.32
C GLU A 746 -11.83 -9.81 -9.40
N ARG A 747 -11.55 -9.30 -10.59
CA ARG A 747 -10.43 -8.38 -10.84
C ARG A 747 -10.78 -6.90 -10.68
N PHE A 748 -12.04 -6.54 -10.91
CA PHE A 748 -12.47 -5.14 -10.94
C PHE A 748 -13.65 -4.89 -10.02
N ALA A 749 -14.83 -5.49 -10.30
CA ALA A 749 -16.04 -5.09 -9.59
C ALA A 749 -16.00 -5.43 -8.08
N GLY A 750 -15.49 -6.60 -7.71
CA GLY A 750 -15.33 -6.99 -6.30
C GLY A 750 -14.42 -6.05 -5.51
N PRO A 751 -13.15 -5.82 -5.94
CA PRO A 751 -12.26 -4.88 -5.29
C PRO A 751 -12.80 -3.43 -5.25
N ILE A 752 -13.43 -2.96 -6.34
CA ILE A 752 -13.95 -1.58 -6.38
C ILE A 752 -15.20 -1.42 -5.51
N GLU A 753 -16.17 -2.33 -5.60
CA GLU A 753 -17.47 -2.18 -4.91
C GLU A 753 -17.40 -2.63 -3.44
N ARG A 754 -16.55 -3.61 -3.08
CA ARG A 754 -16.48 -4.16 -1.71
C ARG A 754 -15.31 -3.65 -0.89
N GLN A 755 -14.17 -3.40 -1.53
CA GLN A 755 -12.92 -3.00 -0.86
C GLN A 755 -12.58 -1.52 -1.10
N GLN A 756 -13.39 -0.83 -1.92
CA GLN A 756 -13.22 0.58 -2.30
C GLN A 756 -11.80 0.91 -2.81
N ASP A 757 -11.16 -0.04 -3.52
CA ASP A 757 -9.77 0.11 -3.97
C ASP A 757 -9.65 1.17 -5.10
N PRO A 758 -9.03 2.33 -4.85
CA PRO A 758 -8.91 3.39 -5.84
C PRO A 758 -7.95 3.02 -6.99
N ALA A 759 -6.93 2.20 -6.73
CA ALA A 759 -5.94 1.81 -7.72
C ALA A 759 -6.54 0.86 -8.78
N VAL A 760 -7.41 -0.06 -8.37
CA VAL A 760 -8.15 -0.94 -9.29
C VAL A 760 -9.16 -0.14 -10.13
N ARG A 761 -9.83 0.85 -9.53
CA ARG A 761 -10.74 1.75 -10.25
C ARG A 761 -10.00 2.55 -11.33
N GLN A 762 -8.85 3.12 -11.00
CA GLN A 762 -8.04 3.88 -11.95
C GLN A 762 -7.53 2.99 -13.09
N ARG A 763 -7.15 1.74 -12.79
CA ARG A 763 -6.78 0.74 -13.81
C ARG A 763 -7.93 0.47 -14.77
N LEU A 764 -9.14 0.21 -14.28
CA LEU A 764 -10.32 0.00 -15.13
C LEU A 764 -10.57 1.21 -16.03
N ARG A 765 -10.47 2.43 -15.47
CA ARG A 765 -10.65 3.68 -16.23
C ARG A 765 -9.64 3.80 -17.37
N ARG A 766 -8.35 3.49 -17.15
CA ARG A 766 -7.33 3.51 -18.21
C ARG A 766 -7.63 2.49 -19.33
N ILE A 767 -8.11 1.31 -18.97
CA ILE A 767 -8.45 0.26 -19.95
C ILE A 767 -9.61 0.68 -20.85
N ILE A 768 -10.67 1.29 -20.28
CA ILE A 768 -11.87 1.64 -21.05
C ILE A 768 -11.78 3.01 -21.75
N ALA A 769 -10.87 3.89 -21.32
CA ALA A 769 -10.79 5.26 -21.80
C ALA A 769 -10.69 5.40 -23.34
N PRO A 770 -9.94 4.56 -24.07
CA PRO A 770 -9.88 4.65 -25.53
C PRO A 770 -11.22 4.42 -26.23
N PHE A 771 -12.13 3.68 -25.58
CA PHE A 771 -13.41 3.23 -26.13
C PHE A 771 -14.63 4.01 -25.62
N LEU A 772 -14.43 4.97 -24.70
CA LEU A 772 -15.50 5.72 -24.06
C LEU A 772 -15.23 7.23 -24.16
N LEU A 773 -16.07 7.94 -24.91
CA LEU A 773 -16.04 9.40 -24.98
C LEU A 773 -17.24 9.97 -24.21
N ARG A 774 -16.97 10.79 -23.19
CA ARG A 774 -18.00 11.48 -22.40
C ARG A 774 -17.66 12.96 -22.26
N ARG A 775 -18.61 13.82 -22.62
CA ARG A 775 -18.52 15.28 -22.48
C ARG A 775 -19.80 15.83 -21.88
N THR A 776 -19.66 16.83 -21.01
CA THR A 776 -20.80 17.50 -20.37
C THR A 776 -21.21 18.75 -21.11
N LYS A 777 -22.48 19.19 -20.98
CA LYS A 777 -22.94 20.44 -21.61
C LYS A 777 -22.07 21.64 -21.23
N ALA A 778 -21.67 21.73 -19.95
CA ALA A 778 -20.84 22.80 -19.43
C ALA A 778 -19.43 22.83 -20.06
N GLN A 779 -18.88 21.67 -20.44
CA GLN A 779 -17.56 21.58 -21.08
C GLN A 779 -17.57 22.06 -22.53
N VAL A 780 -18.70 21.93 -23.25
CA VAL A 780 -18.71 22.08 -24.72
C VAL A 780 -19.67 23.14 -25.26
N LEU A 781 -20.63 23.63 -24.47
CA LEU A 781 -21.58 24.66 -24.90
C LEU A 781 -21.43 25.90 -24.02
N GLN A 782 -20.72 26.91 -24.52
CA GLN A 782 -20.67 28.24 -23.90
C GLN A 782 -21.94 29.08 -24.21
N ASP A 783 -22.67 28.73 -25.27
CA ASP A 783 -23.81 29.51 -25.82
C ASP A 783 -25.20 28.97 -25.46
N LEU A 784 -25.31 27.95 -24.61
CA LEU A 784 -26.63 27.44 -24.22
C LEU A 784 -27.24 28.37 -23.15
N PRO A 785 -28.48 28.86 -23.32
CA PRO A 785 -29.12 29.69 -22.32
C PRO A 785 -29.11 29.02 -20.95
N PRO A 786 -28.96 29.77 -19.85
CA PRO A 786 -28.87 29.20 -18.51
C PRO A 786 -30.11 28.37 -18.20
N ARG A 787 -29.90 27.25 -17.49
CA ARG A 787 -30.96 26.44 -16.90
C ARG A 787 -31.07 26.83 -15.42
N THR A 788 -32.27 27.24 -15.00
CA THR A 788 -32.57 27.53 -13.60
C THR A 788 -33.46 26.41 -13.06
N GLU A 789 -33.07 25.81 -11.94
CA GLU A 789 -33.88 24.80 -11.25
C GLU A 789 -34.45 25.39 -9.97
N ILE A 790 -35.77 25.32 -9.81
CA ILE A 790 -36.48 25.87 -8.67
C ILE A 790 -37.28 24.75 -8.02
N VAL A 791 -36.94 24.43 -6.77
CA VAL A 791 -37.78 23.58 -5.92
C VAL A 791 -38.86 24.46 -5.33
N HIS A 792 -40.11 24.24 -5.77
CA HIS A 792 -41.26 25.02 -5.37
C HIS A 792 -42.07 24.25 -4.33
N LEU A 793 -41.88 24.62 -3.06
CA LEU A 793 -42.56 24.00 -1.93
C LEU A 793 -44.01 24.49 -1.88
N VAL A 794 -44.94 23.54 -1.99
CA VAL A 794 -46.38 23.78 -1.92
C VAL A 794 -46.86 23.44 -0.52
N GLN A 795 -47.52 24.40 0.12
CA GLN A 795 -48.10 24.17 1.45
C GLN A 795 -49.42 23.40 1.31
N PRO A 796 -49.53 22.18 1.87
CA PRO A 796 -50.81 21.47 1.88
C PRO A 796 -51.79 22.18 2.81
N SER A 797 -53.08 22.13 2.44
CA SER A 797 -54.18 22.52 3.33
C SER A 797 -54.19 21.70 4.62
N GLU A 798 -54.86 22.18 5.66
CA GLU A 798 -54.96 21.43 6.93
C GLU A 798 -55.60 20.05 6.74
N ALA A 799 -56.60 19.95 5.87
CA ALA A 799 -57.26 18.68 5.53
C ALA A 799 -56.32 17.71 4.81
N GLU A 800 -55.53 18.19 3.84
CA GLU A 800 -54.52 17.39 3.15
C GLU A 800 -53.42 16.92 4.11
N ARG A 801 -52.94 17.81 4.98
CA ARG A 801 -51.90 17.48 5.97
C ARG A 801 -52.39 16.40 6.93
N ALA A 802 -53.64 16.52 7.40
CA ALA A 802 -54.26 15.50 8.24
C ALA A 802 -54.39 14.14 7.52
N LEU A 803 -54.80 14.15 6.25
CA LEU A 803 -54.90 12.94 5.43
C LEU A 803 -53.53 12.28 5.20
N GLN A 804 -52.51 13.07 4.86
CA GLN A 804 -51.16 12.57 4.65
C GLN A 804 -50.57 11.96 5.91
N GLU A 805 -50.74 12.60 7.07
CA GLU A 805 -50.28 12.06 8.34
C GLU A 805 -51.02 10.78 8.74
N ALA A 806 -52.35 10.71 8.49
CA ALA A 806 -53.12 9.50 8.71
C ALA A 806 -52.62 8.34 7.83
N LEU A 807 -52.39 8.60 6.53
CA LEU A 807 -51.84 7.61 5.61
C LEU A 807 -50.42 7.19 5.99
N ARG A 808 -49.58 8.11 6.50
CA ARG A 808 -48.21 7.80 6.94
C ARG A 808 -48.23 6.86 8.16
N ARG A 809 -49.08 7.14 9.15
CA ARG A 809 -49.24 6.27 10.32
C ARG A 809 -49.72 4.87 9.92
N GLN A 810 -50.72 4.81 9.05
CA GLN A 810 -51.21 3.53 8.51
C GLN A 810 -50.11 2.77 7.76
N ALA A 811 -49.36 3.45 6.88
CA ALA A 811 -48.24 2.86 6.15
C ALA A 811 -47.18 2.28 7.10
N ARG A 812 -46.86 3.00 8.19
CA ARG A 812 -45.90 2.55 9.20
C ARG A 812 -46.37 1.30 9.92
N GLU A 813 -47.63 1.27 10.37
CA GLU A 813 -48.20 0.09 11.02
C GLU A 813 -48.20 -1.14 10.10
N GLU A 814 -48.55 -0.96 8.82
CA GLU A 814 -48.56 -2.06 7.85
C GLU A 814 -47.14 -2.56 7.52
N VAL A 815 -46.15 -1.67 7.47
CA VAL A 815 -44.74 -2.05 7.30
C VAL A 815 -44.21 -2.78 8.52
N GLU A 816 -44.52 -2.33 9.74
CA GLU A 816 -44.13 -3.01 10.99
C GLU A 816 -44.77 -4.41 11.11
N LYS A 817 -46.03 -4.56 10.69
CA LYS A 817 -46.69 -5.87 10.59
C LYS A 817 -46.03 -6.75 9.54
N ALA A 818 -45.74 -6.21 8.35
CA ALA A 818 -45.16 -6.95 7.25
C ALA A 818 -43.69 -7.36 7.50
N ALA A 819 -42.93 -6.59 8.29
CA ALA A 819 -41.57 -6.93 8.70
C ALA A 819 -41.49 -8.22 9.51
N ARG A 820 -42.60 -8.66 10.13
CA ARG A 820 -42.71 -9.93 10.87
C ARG A 820 -42.92 -11.15 9.94
N ASP A 821 -43.32 -10.93 8.68
CA ASP A 821 -43.51 -11.98 7.67
C ASP A 821 -42.26 -12.18 6.81
N LYS A 822 -41.73 -13.42 6.75
CA LYS A 822 -40.49 -13.75 6.01
C LYS A 822 -40.60 -13.66 4.47
N LYS A 823 -41.78 -13.38 3.89
CA LYS A 823 -41.99 -13.26 2.44
C LYS A 823 -42.97 -12.13 2.11
N GLY A 824 -42.52 -11.14 1.34
CA GLY A 824 -43.35 -10.06 0.80
C GLY A 824 -43.32 -8.66 1.46
N PRO A 825 -42.45 -8.30 2.44
CA PRO A 825 -42.48 -6.96 3.04
C PRO A 825 -42.17 -5.83 2.06
N GLN A 826 -41.26 -6.07 1.10
CA GLN A 826 -40.88 -5.06 0.09
C GLN A 826 -42.05 -4.67 -0.83
N ILE A 827 -42.87 -5.63 -1.27
CA ILE A 827 -44.00 -5.35 -2.18
C ILE A 827 -45.09 -4.54 -1.44
N ARG A 828 -45.40 -4.89 -0.19
CA ARG A 828 -46.36 -4.15 0.64
C ARG A 828 -45.87 -2.73 0.95
N MET A 829 -44.60 -2.57 1.29
CA MET A 829 -43.99 -1.26 1.54
C MET A 829 -44.00 -0.36 0.30
N LEU A 830 -43.68 -0.91 -0.88
CA LEU A 830 -43.80 -0.17 -2.14
C LEU A 830 -45.23 0.27 -2.43
N ALA A 831 -46.24 -0.55 -2.11
CA ALA A 831 -47.65 -0.17 -2.27
C ALA A 831 -48.05 1.01 -1.37
N GLU A 832 -47.61 1.02 -0.10
CA GLU A 832 -47.89 2.11 0.83
C GLU A 832 -47.15 3.40 0.46
N LEU A 833 -45.87 3.32 0.05
CA LEU A 833 -45.14 4.46 -0.49
C LEU A 833 -45.82 5.04 -1.73
N MET A 834 -46.35 4.19 -2.61
CA MET A 834 -47.11 4.63 -3.78
C MET A 834 -48.41 5.34 -3.41
N LYS A 835 -49.12 4.91 -2.34
CA LYS A 835 -50.30 5.64 -1.83
C LYS A 835 -49.91 7.02 -1.29
N LEU A 836 -48.85 7.11 -0.49
CA LEU A 836 -48.36 8.39 0.04
C LEU A 836 -47.98 9.36 -1.08
N ARG A 837 -47.31 8.88 -2.13
CA ARG A 837 -46.95 9.71 -3.30
C ARG A 837 -48.18 10.18 -4.06
N ARG A 838 -49.20 9.34 -4.24
CA ARG A 838 -50.47 9.75 -4.87
C ARG A 838 -51.20 10.80 -4.03
N ALA A 839 -51.25 10.63 -2.70
CA ALA A 839 -51.87 11.60 -1.80
C ALA A 839 -51.11 12.94 -1.76
N ALA A 840 -49.78 12.92 -1.93
CA ALA A 840 -48.97 14.13 -2.05
C ALA A 840 -49.22 14.92 -3.36
N CYS A 841 -49.65 14.23 -4.43
CA CYS A 841 -50.03 14.85 -5.69
C CYS A 841 -51.41 15.51 -5.63
N ASP A 842 -52.43 14.72 -5.25
CA ASP A 842 -53.81 15.19 -5.03
C ASP A 842 -54.58 14.14 -4.19
N PRO A 843 -55.34 14.55 -3.14
CA PRO A 843 -56.14 13.65 -2.31
C PRO A 843 -57.10 12.75 -3.09
N ARG A 844 -57.65 13.23 -4.21
CA ARG A 844 -58.64 12.51 -5.01
C ARG A 844 -58.07 11.25 -5.67
N LEU A 845 -56.75 11.15 -5.78
CA LEU A 845 -56.08 9.94 -6.29
C LEU A 845 -56.12 8.78 -5.29
N VAL A 846 -56.42 9.05 -4.02
CA VAL A 846 -56.47 8.03 -2.96
C VAL A 846 -57.86 7.96 -2.33
N VAL A 847 -58.49 9.10 -2.07
CA VAL A 847 -59.80 9.21 -1.42
C VAL A 847 -60.70 10.19 -2.19
N PRO A 848 -61.17 9.82 -3.41
CA PRO A 848 -62.00 10.70 -4.25
C PRO A 848 -63.30 11.13 -3.59
N GLU A 849 -63.85 10.30 -2.71
CA GLU A 849 -65.09 10.52 -1.93
C GLU A 849 -65.05 11.82 -1.10
N MET A 850 -63.86 12.27 -0.67
CA MET A 850 -63.71 13.47 0.15
C MET A 850 -63.84 14.78 -0.64
N GLY A 851 -63.75 14.75 -1.97
CA GLY A 851 -63.88 15.94 -2.82
C GLY A 851 -62.85 17.05 -2.56
N LEU A 852 -61.77 16.76 -1.85
CA LEU A 852 -60.73 17.74 -1.51
C LEU A 852 -59.89 18.07 -2.75
N SER A 853 -59.87 19.34 -3.17
CA SER A 853 -58.92 19.82 -4.19
C SER A 853 -57.51 19.81 -3.61
N GLY A 854 -56.54 19.30 -4.38
CA GLY A 854 -55.15 19.29 -3.93
C GLY A 854 -54.47 20.65 -4.06
N ALA A 855 -53.72 21.07 -3.04
CA ALA A 855 -53.01 22.35 -3.02
C ALA A 855 -52.03 22.52 -4.20
N LYS A 856 -51.45 21.42 -4.68
CA LYS A 856 -50.59 21.43 -5.88
C LYS A 856 -51.32 21.77 -7.17
N ILE A 857 -52.60 21.40 -7.31
CA ILE A 857 -53.36 21.74 -8.51
C ILE A 857 -53.68 23.22 -8.52
N ASP A 858 -54.03 23.79 -7.37
CA ASP A 858 -54.27 25.22 -7.23
C ASP A 858 -52.98 26.02 -7.50
N GLU A 859 -51.84 25.53 -7.02
CA GLU A 859 -50.53 26.14 -7.30
C GLU A 859 -50.09 25.98 -8.76
N PHE A 860 -50.37 24.82 -9.37
CA PHE A 860 -50.15 24.59 -10.79
C PHE A 860 -50.97 25.54 -11.66
N GLU A 861 -52.24 25.76 -11.30
CA GLU A 861 -53.10 26.76 -11.94
C GLU A 861 -52.46 28.15 -11.89
N ARG A 862 -52.04 28.59 -10.70
CA ARG A 862 -51.41 29.91 -10.51
C ARG A 862 -50.18 30.05 -11.40
N LEU A 863 -49.29 29.05 -11.39
CA LEU A 863 -48.10 29.05 -12.23
C LEU A 863 -48.43 29.07 -13.73
N VAL A 864 -49.37 28.24 -14.19
CA VAL A 864 -49.73 28.22 -15.62
C VAL A 864 -50.36 29.53 -16.06
N GLN A 865 -51.23 30.14 -15.25
CA GLN A 865 -51.82 31.44 -15.59
C GLN A 865 -50.73 32.52 -15.74
N GLU A 866 -49.73 32.55 -14.85
CA GLU A 866 -48.59 33.46 -14.94
C GLU A 866 -47.76 33.22 -16.21
N LEU A 867 -47.49 31.95 -16.54
CA LEU A 867 -46.72 31.59 -17.74
C LEU A 867 -47.46 31.94 -19.03
N VAL A 868 -48.75 31.64 -19.12
CA VAL A 868 -49.60 31.96 -20.27
C VAL A 868 -49.71 33.47 -20.45
N ALA A 869 -49.91 34.23 -19.37
CA ALA A 869 -49.91 35.69 -19.41
C ALA A 869 -48.57 36.27 -19.88
N GLY A 870 -47.46 35.63 -19.51
CA GLY A 870 -46.11 35.94 -19.97
C GLY A 870 -45.76 35.45 -21.38
N GLN A 871 -46.69 34.81 -22.10
CA GLN A 871 -46.46 34.20 -23.42
C GLN A 871 -45.31 33.16 -23.41
N HIS A 872 -45.23 32.41 -22.32
CA HIS A 872 -44.32 31.30 -22.13
C HIS A 872 -45.04 29.97 -22.36
N LYS A 873 -44.29 28.97 -22.83
CA LYS A 873 -44.83 27.62 -23.09
C LYS A 873 -44.24 26.61 -22.11
N ALA A 874 -45.08 25.76 -21.56
CA ALA A 874 -44.71 24.85 -20.47
C ALA A 874 -44.83 23.38 -20.86
N LEU A 875 -43.82 22.58 -20.53
CA LEU A 875 -43.90 21.12 -20.50
C LEU A 875 -44.23 20.66 -19.07
N VAL A 876 -45.23 19.81 -18.90
CA VAL A 876 -45.67 19.33 -17.60
C VAL A 876 -45.50 17.83 -17.53
N PHE A 877 -44.68 17.37 -16.59
CA PHE A 877 -44.35 15.96 -16.43
C PHE A 877 -44.90 15.39 -15.13
N SER A 878 -45.56 14.24 -15.25
CA SER A 878 -46.02 13.44 -14.11
C SER A 878 -45.82 11.96 -14.36
N GLN A 879 -45.51 11.18 -13.33
CA GLN A 879 -45.52 9.72 -13.45
C GLN A 879 -46.93 9.11 -13.41
N PHE A 880 -47.92 9.87 -12.92
CA PHE A 880 -49.29 9.42 -12.69
C PHE A 880 -50.22 9.95 -13.78
N THR A 881 -50.68 9.07 -14.67
CA THR A 881 -51.58 9.47 -15.77
C THR A 881 -52.93 9.98 -15.25
N GLU A 882 -53.41 9.47 -14.13
CA GLU A 882 -54.62 9.98 -13.45
C GLU A 882 -54.42 11.41 -12.96
N TYR A 883 -53.23 11.75 -12.45
CA TYR A 883 -52.93 13.12 -12.03
C TYR A 883 -52.86 14.07 -13.22
N LEU A 884 -52.26 13.64 -14.34
CA LEU A 884 -52.30 14.42 -15.59
C LEU A 884 -53.72 14.69 -16.07
N LYS A 885 -54.66 13.77 -15.85
CA LYS A 885 -56.08 13.99 -16.21
C LYS A 885 -56.70 15.07 -15.33
N LEU A 886 -56.44 15.06 -14.02
CA LEU A 886 -56.91 16.12 -13.11
C LEU A 886 -56.33 17.50 -13.48
N LEU A 887 -55.05 17.54 -13.90
CA LEU A 887 -54.43 18.76 -14.40
C LEU A 887 -55.06 19.21 -15.73
N ALA A 888 -55.35 18.28 -16.64
CA ALA A 888 -56.05 18.57 -17.90
C ALA A 888 -57.45 19.15 -17.66
N GLU A 889 -58.24 18.54 -16.78
CA GLU A 889 -59.56 19.05 -16.37
C GLU A 889 -59.47 20.48 -15.82
N ARG A 890 -58.43 20.78 -15.03
CA ARG A 890 -58.20 22.14 -14.53
C ARG A 890 -57.87 23.11 -15.68
N LEU A 891 -56.98 22.73 -16.60
CA LEU A 891 -56.66 23.56 -17.77
C LEU A 891 -57.89 23.83 -18.65
N GLU A 892 -58.77 22.84 -18.83
CA GLU A 892 -60.03 22.97 -19.55
C GLU A 892 -60.96 23.99 -18.88
N SER A 893 -61.10 23.91 -17.55
CA SER A 893 -61.92 24.86 -16.80
C SER A 893 -61.41 26.30 -16.90
N LEU A 894 -60.11 26.48 -17.15
CA LEU A 894 -59.45 27.78 -17.34
C LEU A 894 -59.44 28.26 -18.81
N GLY A 895 -59.89 27.43 -19.75
CA GLY A 895 -59.80 27.72 -21.18
C GLY A 895 -58.37 27.76 -21.74
N VAL A 896 -57.41 27.14 -21.06
CA VAL A 896 -56.01 27.09 -21.52
C VAL A 896 -55.85 25.96 -22.53
N ALA A 897 -55.43 26.30 -23.76
CA ALA A 897 -55.16 25.30 -24.80
C ALA A 897 -53.96 24.43 -24.42
N TYR A 898 -54.10 23.11 -24.52
CA TYR A 898 -53.04 22.17 -24.15
C TYR A 898 -52.94 21.00 -25.13
N GLN A 899 -51.78 20.33 -25.11
CA GLN A 899 -51.54 19.04 -25.75
C GLN A 899 -51.36 17.97 -24.67
N TYR A 900 -51.70 16.72 -24.99
CA TYR A 900 -51.61 15.59 -24.06
C TYR A 900 -50.94 14.38 -24.69
N LEU A 901 -49.99 13.76 -24.00
CA LEU A 901 -49.30 12.56 -24.48
C LEU A 901 -48.99 11.59 -23.33
N ASP A 902 -49.42 10.35 -23.50
CA ASP A 902 -49.19 9.26 -22.56
C ASP A 902 -48.79 7.94 -23.27
N GLY A 903 -48.67 6.85 -22.50
CA GLY A 903 -48.31 5.54 -23.04
C GLY A 903 -49.42 4.90 -23.90
N SER A 904 -50.67 5.30 -23.72
CA SER A 904 -51.82 4.76 -24.47
C SER A 904 -52.01 5.44 -25.83
N THR A 905 -51.45 6.64 -26.01
CA THR A 905 -51.51 7.39 -27.27
C THR A 905 -50.88 6.58 -28.42
N PRO A 906 -51.58 6.31 -29.54
CA PRO A 906 -51.04 5.59 -30.69
C PRO A 906 -49.85 6.29 -31.35
N ALA A 907 -48.91 5.53 -31.92
CA ALA A 907 -47.66 6.08 -32.49
C ALA A 907 -47.88 7.19 -33.54
N ALA A 908 -48.85 7.01 -34.45
CA ALA A 908 -49.20 8.01 -35.47
C ALA A 908 -49.73 9.32 -34.87
N GLU A 909 -50.51 9.25 -33.79
CA GLU A 909 -51.05 10.43 -33.11
C GLU A 909 -50.01 11.15 -32.26
N ARG A 910 -49.02 10.44 -31.70
CA ARG A 910 -47.91 11.06 -30.95
C ARG A 910 -47.17 12.09 -31.81
N GLY A 911 -46.80 11.71 -33.04
CA GLY A 911 -46.10 12.60 -33.97
C GLY A 911 -46.89 13.86 -34.28
N LYS A 912 -48.21 13.72 -34.52
CA LYS A 912 -49.10 14.86 -34.79
C LYS A 912 -49.16 15.84 -33.62
N ARG A 913 -49.32 15.35 -32.38
CA ARG A 913 -49.40 16.20 -31.18
C ARG A 913 -48.10 16.94 -30.89
N VAL A 914 -46.96 16.28 -31.09
CA VAL A 914 -45.64 16.90 -30.96
C VAL A 914 -45.43 17.98 -32.02
N ALA A 915 -45.79 17.70 -33.28
CA ALA A 915 -45.71 18.67 -34.37
C ALA A 915 -46.63 19.88 -34.12
N ALA A 916 -47.86 19.65 -33.66
CA ALA A 916 -48.82 20.71 -33.32
C ALA A 916 -48.25 21.65 -32.24
N PHE A 917 -47.69 21.09 -31.16
CA PHE A 917 -47.08 21.90 -30.10
C PHE A 917 -45.87 22.71 -30.60
N GLN A 918 -44.99 22.09 -31.41
CA GLN A 918 -43.86 22.81 -32.01
C GLN A 918 -44.29 23.90 -33.00
N GLN A 919 -45.45 23.77 -33.64
CA GLN A 919 -46.06 24.80 -34.49
C GLN A 919 -46.77 25.90 -33.68
N GLY A 920 -46.73 25.82 -32.34
CA GLY A 920 -47.32 26.81 -31.44
C GLY A 920 -48.75 26.51 -31.01
N GLN A 921 -49.32 25.35 -31.38
CA GLN A 921 -50.68 24.97 -30.99
C GLN A 921 -50.71 24.35 -29.59
N GLY A 922 -51.18 25.15 -28.61
CA GLY A 922 -51.24 24.79 -27.19
C GLY A 922 -50.16 25.52 -26.39
N GLU A 923 -50.54 26.03 -25.21
CA GLU A 923 -49.63 26.71 -24.29
C GLU A 923 -48.95 25.74 -23.31
N VAL A 924 -49.64 24.63 -23.00
CA VAL A 924 -49.15 23.61 -22.07
C VAL A 924 -49.10 22.25 -22.77
N PHE A 925 -48.04 21.48 -22.55
CA PHE A 925 -47.95 20.08 -23.00
C PHE A 925 -47.85 19.14 -21.80
N LEU A 926 -48.93 18.40 -21.53
CA LEU A 926 -48.99 17.35 -20.51
C LEU A 926 -48.38 16.05 -21.03
N ILE A 927 -47.31 15.57 -20.39
CA ILE A 927 -46.55 14.40 -20.82
C ILE A 927 -46.36 13.44 -19.64
N SER A 928 -46.76 12.17 -19.80
CA SER A 928 -46.41 11.17 -18.78
C SER A 928 -44.93 10.87 -18.81
N LEU A 929 -44.28 10.75 -17.65
CA LEU A 929 -42.83 10.58 -17.55
C LEU A 929 -42.33 9.34 -18.32
N LYS A 930 -43.12 8.26 -18.33
CA LYS A 930 -42.85 7.06 -19.14
C LYS A 930 -42.96 7.31 -20.65
N ALA A 931 -43.83 8.22 -21.07
CA ALA A 931 -43.96 8.64 -22.46
C ALA A 931 -43.00 9.81 -22.82
N GLY A 932 -42.41 10.47 -21.82
CA GLY A 932 -41.37 11.50 -21.99
C GLY A 932 -39.97 10.94 -22.29
N GLY A 933 -39.74 9.63 -22.05
CA GLY A 933 -38.47 8.93 -22.37
C GLY A 933 -38.18 8.78 -23.87
N PHE A 934 -39.02 9.33 -24.75
CA PHE A 934 -39.15 8.95 -26.15
C PHE A 934 -38.30 9.74 -27.15
N GLY A 935 -37.15 10.32 -26.78
CA GLY A 935 -36.32 11.00 -27.78
C GLY A 935 -36.79 12.40 -28.21
N LEU A 936 -38.05 12.76 -27.94
CA LEU A 936 -38.75 13.94 -28.46
C LEU A 936 -37.97 15.26 -28.36
N ASN A 937 -38.00 16.06 -29.43
CA ASN A 937 -37.46 17.42 -29.47
C ASN A 937 -38.57 18.42 -29.16
N LEU A 938 -38.44 19.24 -28.12
CA LEU A 938 -39.51 20.15 -27.64
C LEU A 938 -38.93 21.52 -27.27
N THR A 939 -38.05 22.08 -28.12
CA THR A 939 -37.33 23.34 -27.88
C THR A 939 -38.20 24.60 -27.84
N VAL A 940 -39.47 24.50 -28.22
CA VAL A 940 -40.44 25.61 -28.18
C VAL A 940 -40.85 25.98 -26.75
N ALA A 941 -40.74 25.05 -25.80
CA ALA A 941 -41.02 25.32 -24.40
C ALA A 941 -39.78 25.87 -23.68
N ASP A 942 -39.97 26.95 -22.92
CA ASP A 942 -38.99 27.59 -22.06
C ASP A 942 -39.20 27.26 -20.57
N TYR A 943 -40.35 26.68 -20.22
CA TYR A 943 -40.63 26.19 -18.87
C TYR A 943 -40.87 24.68 -18.83
N VAL A 944 -40.35 24.04 -17.77
CA VAL A 944 -40.59 22.63 -17.47
C VAL A 944 -41.12 22.54 -16.05
N ILE A 945 -42.29 21.94 -15.86
CA ILE A 945 -42.93 21.75 -14.56
C ILE A 945 -42.97 20.24 -14.29
N ILE A 946 -42.22 19.80 -13.28
CA ILE A 946 -42.28 18.44 -12.74
C ILE A 946 -43.23 18.50 -11.55
N VAL A 947 -44.43 17.95 -11.72
CA VAL A 947 -45.50 18.07 -10.71
C VAL A 947 -45.41 17.00 -9.61
N ASP A 948 -44.61 15.95 -9.82
CA ASP A 948 -44.28 14.93 -8.83
C ASP A 948 -42.83 14.44 -8.98
N PRO A 949 -41.97 14.55 -7.94
CA PRO A 949 -40.60 14.04 -7.99
C PRO A 949 -40.54 12.52 -8.18
N TRP A 950 -39.60 12.05 -8.99
CA TRP A 950 -39.37 10.62 -9.23
C TRP A 950 -38.24 10.06 -8.37
N TRP A 951 -38.00 8.75 -8.36
CA TRP A 951 -36.91 8.10 -7.61
C TRP A 951 -35.57 8.11 -8.35
N ASN A 952 -35.59 8.33 -9.67
CA ASN A 952 -34.38 8.34 -10.51
C ASN A 952 -34.12 9.76 -11.04
N PRO A 953 -33.11 10.49 -10.52
CA PRO A 953 -32.76 11.83 -10.97
C PRO A 953 -32.46 11.89 -12.48
N ALA A 954 -31.79 10.86 -13.02
CA ALA A 954 -31.36 10.84 -14.41
C ALA A 954 -32.55 10.93 -15.39
N ALA A 955 -33.70 10.40 -14.99
CA ALA A 955 -34.87 10.42 -15.84
C ALA A 955 -35.64 11.75 -15.79
N GLU A 956 -35.55 12.49 -14.67
CA GLU A 956 -35.97 13.90 -14.63
C GLU A 956 -35.03 14.79 -15.46
N ASP A 957 -33.72 14.53 -15.41
CA ASP A 957 -32.74 15.24 -16.24
C ASP A 957 -32.92 14.92 -17.74
N GLN A 958 -33.33 13.70 -18.06
CA GLN A 958 -33.75 13.33 -19.40
C GLN A 958 -35.01 14.08 -19.86
N ALA A 959 -35.97 14.30 -18.95
CA ALA A 959 -37.23 15.01 -19.24
C ALA A 959 -37.02 16.53 -19.40
N SER A 960 -36.33 17.18 -18.47
CA SER A 960 -35.96 18.60 -18.57
C SER A 960 -35.02 18.86 -19.76
N GLY A 961 -34.13 17.91 -20.02
CA GLY A 961 -33.25 17.89 -21.18
C GLY A 961 -33.98 17.77 -22.52
N ARG A 962 -35.32 17.73 -22.60
CA ARG A 962 -36.12 17.84 -23.84
C ARG A 962 -36.32 19.28 -24.31
N ALA A 963 -36.45 20.21 -23.36
CA ALA A 963 -36.56 21.65 -23.60
C ALA A 963 -35.17 22.32 -23.63
N HIS A 964 -34.27 21.94 -22.72
CA HIS A 964 -32.89 22.46 -22.65
C HIS A 964 -31.97 21.71 -23.62
N ARG A 965 -32.17 21.95 -24.92
CA ARG A 965 -31.42 21.34 -26.03
C ARG A 965 -30.88 22.40 -26.99
N MET A 966 -29.95 21.97 -27.85
CA MET A 966 -29.53 22.77 -29.00
C MET A 966 -30.74 23.21 -29.84
N GLY A 967 -30.83 24.51 -30.14
CA GLY A 967 -31.98 25.13 -30.78
C GLY A 967 -32.88 25.91 -29.82
N GLN A 968 -32.65 25.79 -28.50
CA GLN A 968 -33.27 26.66 -27.51
C GLN A 968 -32.62 28.04 -27.52
N GLN A 969 -33.44 29.09 -27.63
CA GLN A 969 -32.98 30.49 -27.62
C GLN A 969 -33.30 31.22 -26.31
N ARG A 970 -34.21 30.68 -25.49
CA ARG A 970 -34.61 31.27 -24.20
C ARG A 970 -34.02 30.49 -23.02
N PRO A 971 -33.70 31.16 -21.89
CA PRO A 971 -33.38 30.48 -20.64
C PRO A 971 -34.47 29.48 -20.27
N VAL A 972 -34.08 28.30 -19.80
CA VAL A 972 -35.04 27.24 -19.43
C VAL A 972 -35.19 27.19 -17.93
N THR A 973 -36.41 27.36 -17.44
CA THR A 973 -36.71 27.25 -16.00
C THR A 973 -37.40 25.93 -15.71
N VAL A 974 -36.86 25.15 -14.78
CA VAL A 974 -37.41 23.88 -14.32
C VAL A 974 -38.00 24.06 -12.92
N TYR A 975 -39.32 24.04 -12.80
CA TYR A 975 -40.04 23.99 -11.54
C TYR A 975 -40.25 22.55 -11.10
N ARG A 976 -39.90 22.22 -9.85
CA ARG A 976 -40.28 20.97 -9.19
C ARG A 976 -41.29 21.29 -8.09
N LEU A 977 -42.55 20.91 -8.29
CA LEU A 977 -43.60 21.08 -7.27
C LEU A 977 -43.49 19.97 -6.24
N VAL A 978 -43.32 20.36 -4.97
CA VAL A 978 -43.09 19.42 -3.87
C VAL A 978 -44.03 19.79 -2.73
N THR A 979 -44.85 18.85 -2.29
CA THR A 979 -45.75 19.09 -1.16
C THR A 979 -44.94 19.06 0.14
N GLN A 980 -44.99 20.16 0.89
CA GLN A 980 -44.28 20.31 2.17
C GLN A 980 -44.80 19.31 3.22
N GLY A 981 -43.89 18.70 3.97
CA GLY A 981 -44.19 17.70 4.99
C GLY A 981 -44.60 16.33 4.42
N SER A 982 -44.40 16.11 3.12
CA SER A 982 -44.76 14.86 2.45
C SER A 982 -43.55 13.99 2.14
N ILE A 983 -43.83 12.77 1.66
CA ILE A 983 -42.80 11.83 1.19
C ILE A 983 -41.92 12.41 0.07
N GLU A 984 -42.40 13.42 -0.66
CA GLU A 984 -41.69 14.01 -1.80
C GLU A 984 -40.45 14.82 -1.39
N GLU A 985 -40.46 15.49 -0.22
CA GLU A 985 -39.27 16.18 0.30
C GLU A 985 -38.14 15.19 0.59
N ARG A 986 -38.48 14.01 1.13
CA ARG A 986 -37.51 12.94 1.40
C ARG A 986 -36.93 12.34 0.12
N ILE A 987 -37.75 12.22 -0.92
CA ILE A 987 -37.29 11.80 -2.25
C ILE A 987 -36.30 12.82 -2.82
N LEU A 988 -36.56 14.12 -2.66
CA LEU A 988 -35.62 15.16 -3.08
C LEU A 988 -34.34 15.19 -2.25
N GLN A 989 -34.43 15.00 -0.93
CA GLN A 989 -33.24 14.89 -0.08
C GLN A 989 -32.36 13.73 -0.53
N MET A 990 -32.96 12.57 -0.81
CA MET A 990 -32.26 11.42 -1.36
C MET A 990 -31.61 11.73 -2.71
N HIS A 991 -32.24 12.52 -3.58
CA HIS A 991 -31.61 12.96 -4.83
C HIS A 991 -30.42 13.87 -4.58
N HIS A 992 -30.53 14.78 -3.63
CA HIS A 992 -29.45 15.68 -3.27
C HIS A 992 -28.27 14.90 -2.71
N ASP A 993 -28.52 13.95 -1.81
CA ASP A 993 -27.49 13.09 -1.25
C ASP A 993 -26.84 12.26 -2.36
N LYS A 994 -27.62 11.65 -3.27
CA LYS A 994 -27.09 10.91 -4.43
C LYS A 994 -26.33 11.78 -5.43
N ARG A 995 -26.76 13.01 -5.69
CA ARG A 995 -26.08 13.95 -6.61
C ARG A 995 -24.82 14.51 -5.99
N SER A 996 -24.82 14.87 -4.71
CA SER A 996 -23.63 15.33 -4.01
C SER A 996 -22.60 14.21 -3.89
N LEU A 997 -23.06 12.97 -3.69
CA LEU A 997 -22.26 11.76 -3.82
C LEU A 997 -21.73 11.62 -5.25
N ALA A 998 -22.56 11.67 -6.30
CA ALA A 998 -22.11 11.55 -7.70
C ALA A 998 -21.15 12.66 -8.18
N ASP A 999 -21.33 13.90 -7.71
CA ASP A 999 -20.46 15.04 -8.02
C ASP A 999 -19.17 15.03 -7.19
N SER A 1000 -19.21 14.57 -5.94
CA SER A 1000 -17.99 14.35 -5.14
C SER A 1000 -17.19 13.13 -5.63
N MET A 1001 -17.87 12.07 -6.10
CA MET A 1001 -17.32 10.84 -6.73
C MET A 1001 -16.49 11.06 -7.99
N LEU A 1002 -16.71 12.19 -8.68
CA LEU A 1002 -15.98 12.56 -9.88
C LEU A 1002 -14.61 13.18 -9.56
N ASN A 1003 -14.37 13.55 -8.29
CA ASN A 1003 -13.06 13.90 -7.74
C ASN A 1003 -12.54 12.89 -6.68
N ASP A 1004 -13.38 12.12 -6.00
CA ASP A 1004 -13.00 10.90 -5.26
C ASP A 1004 -14.23 10.05 -4.84
N GLN A 1005 -14.15 8.73 -5.10
CA GLN A 1005 -14.90 7.55 -4.58
C GLN A 1005 -16.45 7.45 -4.46
N ASP A 1006 -16.93 6.24 -4.81
CA ASP A 1006 -18.09 5.45 -4.31
C ASP A 1006 -19.26 5.02 -5.23
N GLY A 1007 -19.70 3.77 -5.03
CA GLY A 1007 -20.73 3.08 -5.80
C GLY A 1007 -22.13 3.28 -5.22
N LEU A 1008 -23.12 3.43 -6.10
CA LEU A 1008 -24.52 3.67 -5.74
C LEU A 1008 -25.15 2.45 -5.06
N ALA A 1009 -25.46 2.60 -3.76
CA ALA A 1009 -26.28 1.64 -3.02
C ALA A 1009 -27.70 1.56 -3.61
N VAL A 1010 -28.17 0.33 -3.84
CA VAL A 1010 -29.59 0.04 -4.04
C VAL A 1010 -30.28 0.28 -2.70
N LEU A 1011 -31.37 1.07 -2.71
CA LEU A 1011 -32.20 1.28 -1.52
C LEU A 1011 -32.62 -0.08 -0.95
N ASP A 1012 -32.08 -0.42 0.21
CA ASP A 1012 -32.48 -1.62 0.95
C ASP A 1012 -33.80 -1.37 1.69
N ALA A 1013 -34.30 -2.39 2.38
CA ALA A 1013 -35.54 -2.29 3.13
C ALA A 1013 -35.45 -1.32 4.33
N GLU A 1014 -34.24 -1.07 4.85
CA GLU A 1014 -34.00 -0.14 5.95
C GLU A 1014 -34.06 1.31 5.47
N ALA A 1015 -33.41 1.64 4.36
CA ALA A 1015 -33.47 2.95 3.72
C ALA A 1015 -34.90 3.32 3.31
N LEU A 1016 -35.69 2.34 2.83
CA LEU A 1016 -37.11 2.55 2.52
C LEU A 1016 -37.97 2.74 3.79
N ALA A 1017 -37.62 2.10 4.90
CA ALA A 1017 -38.29 2.30 6.18
C ALA A 1017 -37.92 3.66 6.83
N GLU A 1018 -36.70 4.15 6.62
CA GLU A 1018 -36.29 5.50 7.05
C GLU A 1018 -37.13 6.59 6.40
N LEU A 1019 -37.56 6.40 5.15
CA LEU A 1019 -38.47 7.34 4.48
C LEU A 1019 -39.83 7.48 5.17
N LEU A 1020 -40.18 6.60 6.10
CA LEU A 1020 -41.42 6.65 6.89
C LEU A 1020 -41.18 7.15 8.34
N ARG A 1021 -39.92 7.29 8.78
CA ARG A 1021 -39.54 7.87 10.09
C ARG A 1021 -39.81 9.37 10.11
N ASP A 1022 -39.76 9.99 11.29
CA ASP A 1022 -40.47 11.24 11.60
C ASP A 1022 -40.16 12.45 10.71
#